data_AF-A0A9P9PP45-F1
#
_entry.id   AF-A0A9P9PP45-F1
#
_cell.length_a   1.000
_cell.length_b   1.000
_cell.length_c   1.000
_cell.angle_alpha   90.00
_cell.angle_beta   90.00
_cell.angle_gamma   90.00
#
_symmetry.space_group_name_H-M   'P 1'
#
loop_
_entity.id
_entity.type
_entity.pdbx_description
1 polymer ?
#
loop_
_entity_poly.entity_id
_entity_poly.type
_entity_poly.pdbx_seq_one_letter_code
_entity_poly.pdbx_strand_id
1 'polypeptide(L)'
;MQKSDMSLTSDHFQVQLHSKNASIQTLRNPADRYGSNYVLNAVQAPDFDIKDSRFLGDLIFHVKRDDEDAGKTMTSGLSGDVRSVLSSDDRIIISYQGAANDPGGFQGFSVTEMYSLCGPKRDTLDWTIEVTNESSEILHFEDFGLPMPMNSRWGNDQTHNYENGVHRHSFVAKYGSYIYWQRPNGEGSMLVMTTHRNTSLEFKHRYREGENVFGENLPNWEGLVEYYVHSSNIAVARKDMAGQYLPATTLTLPPGRSQKYGFSFKWAADYAGLRNAIYMSGGLDVVSMPGMVIPRNTTATLALRCVDCVSSVAGEDGKAVNVTTTGSSNGYDIYNLKFSTLGTNYITVSLGDSRWTVLQYYCTEPITTLIKKRAGFLAQYQQAKTSRGYNGAFLQWDMTTQKLITWDDYPGGGWKEWMAGGSDDLGLAPAAFLSEKCVTFPVQFEVSSIDYYIEHFLFGYLLGAKGPDGERTFQVYRWFDGQDSVPEDTGIWRAYNYTHIANTFFNMYRIGKAYPRLHTRYKPLEYLRFAYEVLNAMYCKIPVPNPIGNAANELGLMGESTVPEIMNALDSEGLSSQKQILQDCLQRKLEYYKNVKYPFASEQSIDTTGFESVYAFSKYKGMRDLMDKSQKASLASRGLQPLWYFYGSDNRMMGESYWNLGYEAQLGAWQQQDYLINYSTQQHPNFADSLRSSYGAYLAGWSNINSGQIDSSPANIGAAAWLWQSEGGTAVWPWMRLIGRWWAWSGEVDLGLWGALRAASVLVVQDPIVELYAYGGTVAIDEGKYRIKPTDGLQRRLTLFNLNNLTVEIANAQFSEVIVGETGNVLEIDLQAPSGVTCTPTITLMHASDGNYEGFYSGSTEKQRLSVNKGSTVVFVFSEMSSEHGKAIIQRA
;
A
#
# COMPACT_ATOMS: atom_id res chain seq x y z
N MET A 1 40.25 -25.52 22.81
CA MET A 1 40.66 -24.13 22.48
C MET A 1 39.39 -23.31 22.43
N GLN A 2 39.18 -22.45 23.41
CA GLN A 2 37.95 -21.67 23.60
C GLN A 2 38.37 -20.20 23.81
N LYS A 3 37.68 -19.28 23.14
CA LYS A 3 37.96 -17.83 22.95
C LYS A 3 38.59 -17.46 21.59
N SER A 4 37.76 -17.51 20.56
CA SER A 4 37.79 -16.52 19.47
C SER A 4 36.40 -15.87 19.47
N ASP A 5 36.32 -14.55 19.36
CA ASP A 5 35.04 -13.87 19.18
C ASP A 5 34.32 -14.49 17.97
N MET A 6 33.12 -15.07 18.15
CA MET A 6 32.33 -15.64 17.04
C MET A 6 31.74 -14.50 16.22
N SER A 7 32.61 -13.85 15.47
CA SER A 7 32.29 -12.66 14.70
C SER A 7 32.90 -12.73 13.32
N LEU A 8 32.16 -12.20 12.35
CA LEU A 8 32.64 -11.97 10.99
C LEU A 8 32.57 -10.48 10.72
N THR A 9 33.71 -9.89 10.37
CA THR A 9 33.82 -8.44 10.14
C THR A 9 34.47 -8.12 8.80
N SER A 10 33.94 -7.10 8.15
CA SER A 10 34.48 -6.40 6.98
C SER A 10 34.03 -4.95 7.03
N ASP A 11 34.40 -4.14 6.04
CA ASP A 11 33.88 -2.77 5.90
C ASP A 11 32.36 -2.75 5.59
N HIS A 12 31.78 -3.90 5.22
CA HIS A 12 30.39 -4.03 4.79
C HIS A 12 29.52 -4.83 5.76
N PHE A 13 30.10 -5.74 6.54
CA PHE A 13 29.35 -6.57 7.48
C PHE A 13 30.01 -6.58 8.84
N GLN A 14 29.17 -6.47 9.86
CA GLN A 14 29.50 -6.93 11.20
C GLN A 14 28.44 -7.93 11.64
N VAL A 15 28.88 -9.18 11.76
CA VAL A 15 28.07 -10.31 12.22
C VAL A 15 28.65 -10.78 13.54
N GLN A 16 27.82 -10.95 14.57
CA GLN A 16 28.24 -11.52 15.85
C GLN A 16 27.24 -12.58 16.29
N LEU A 17 27.74 -13.76 16.63
CA LEU A 17 26.96 -14.87 17.13
C LEU A 17 27.10 -14.96 18.65
N HIS A 18 26.03 -15.39 19.31
CA HIS A 18 26.03 -15.57 20.75
C HIS A 18 26.82 -16.82 21.15
N SER A 19 27.55 -16.74 22.25
CA SER A 19 28.37 -17.87 22.71
C SER A 19 27.62 -19.05 23.28
N LYS A 20 26.36 -18.87 23.68
CA LYS A 20 25.57 -19.92 24.32
C LYS A 20 24.67 -20.69 23.35
N ASN A 21 24.09 -20.02 22.35
CA ASN A 21 23.15 -20.63 21.40
C ASN A 21 23.62 -20.54 19.93
N ALA A 22 24.76 -19.89 19.65
CA ALA A 22 25.33 -19.74 18.31
C ALA A 22 24.41 -19.06 17.28
N SER A 23 23.35 -18.39 17.72
CA SER A 23 22.49 -17.57 16.88
C SER A 23 23.09 -16.17 16.67
N ILE A 24 22.75 -15.53 15.55
CA ILE A 24 23.20 -14.19 15.18
C ILE A 24 22.50 -13.16 16.06
N GLN A 25 23.28 -12.41 16.84
CA GLN A 25 22.81 -11.34 17.74
C GLN A 25 23.13 -9.94 17.20
N THR A 26 24.05 -9.85 16.24
CA THR A 26 24.35 -8.61 15.52
C THR A 26 24.45 -8.91 14.04
N LEU A 27 23.71 -8.16 13.23
CA LEU A 27 23.84 -8.10 11.79
C LEU A 27 23.65 -6.65 11.37
N ARG A 28 24.76 -5.96 11.09
CA ARG A 28 24.74 -4.54 10.74
C ARG A 28 25.72 -4.20 9.62
N ASN A 29 25.45 -3.09 8.95
CA ASN A 29 26.38 -2.45 8.03
C ASN A 29 27.26 -1.47 8.84
N PRO A 30 28.58 -1.66 8.93
CA PRO A 30 29.47 -0.75 9.67
C PRO A 30 29.47 0.69 9.14
N ALA A 31 29.10 0.90 7.87
CA ALA A 31 28.97 2.22 7.26
C ALA A 31 27.59 2.86 7.51
N ASP A 32 26.66 2.17 8.18
CA ASP A 32 25.35 2.73 8.48
C ASP A 32 25.44 3.82 9.54
N ARG A 33 24.98 5.03 9.18
CA ARG A 33 25.05 6.20 10.06
C ARG A 33 24.27 6.05 11.36
N TYR A 34 23.25 5.18 11.38
CA TYR A 34 22.43 4.91 12.55
C TYR A 34 22.99 3.78 13.41
N GLY A 35 23.92 2.97 12.87
CA GLY A 35 24.44 1.78 13.54
C GLY A 35 23.36 0.74 13.85
N SER A 36 22.27 0.70 13.07
CA SER A 36 21.12 -0.15 13.37
C SER A 36 21.50 -1.63 13.32
N ASN A 37 21.04 -2.40 14.31
CA ASN A 37 21.07 -3.85 14.25
C ASN A 37 19.80 -4.34 13.53
N TYR A 38 19.94 -5.11 12.47
CA TYR A 38 18.79 -5.55 11.66
C TYR A 38 18.09 -6.78 12.24
N VAL A 39 18.70 -7.44 13.23
CA VAL A 39 18.14 -8.60 13.93
C VAL A 39 17.79 -8.25 15.37
N LEU A 40 16.78 -8.91 15.94
CA LEU A 40 16.58 -8.94 17.38
C LEU A 40 17.66 -9.79 18.04
N ASN A 41 17.99 -9.42 19.27
CA ASN A 41 18.94 -10.14 20.10
C ASN A 41 18.38 -10.32 21.51
N ALA A 42 19.07 -11.10 22.35
CA ALA A 42 18.66 -11.42 23.72
C ALA A 42 18.53 -10.18 24.63
N VAL A 43 19.15 -9.04 24.27
CA VAL A 43 19.00 -7.79 25.01
C VAL A 43 17.71 -7.07 24.63
N GLN A 44 17.37 -7.05 23.34
CA GLN A 44 16.17 -6.40 22.80
C GLN A 44 14.90 -7.26 23.00
N ALA A 45 15.06 -8.58 23.02
CA ALA A 45 14.00 -9.57 23.21
C ALA A 45 14.41 -10.63 24.25
N PRO A 46 14.57 -10.26 25.53
CA PRO A 46 14.97 -11.19 26.59
C PRO A 46 13.94 -12.30 26.81
N ASP A 47 12.68 -12.05 26.48
CA ASP A 47 11.60 -13.03 26.48
C ASP A 47 11.79 -14.14 25.44
N PHE A 48 12.59 -13.90 24.38
CA PHE A 48 12.93 -14.92 23.38
C PHE A 48 14.21 -15.70 23.74
N ASP A 49 14.97 -15.28 24.75
CA ASP A 49 16.19 -15.98 25.23
C ASP A 49 15.86 -17.17 26.14
N ILE A 50 15.04 -18.08 25.60
CA ILE A 50 14.66 -19.36 26.20
C ILE A 50 15.52 -20.51 25.65
N LYS A 51 15.30 -21.74 26.13
CA LYS A 51 16.06 -22.92 25.62
C LYS A 51 15.82 -23.13 24.12
N ASP A 52 14.56 -23.08 23.68
CA ASP A 52 14.18 -23.03 22.26
C ASP A 52 14.19 -21.58 21.76
N SER A 53 15.30 -20.85 21.96
CA SER A 53 15.43 -19.48 21.44
C SER A 53 15.43 -19.56 19.92
N ARG A 54 14.53 -18.87 19.23
CA ARG A 54 14.42 -18.91 17.75
C ARG A 54 15.06 -17.67 17.14
N PHE A 55 16.28 -17.36 17.56
CA PHE A 55 17.02 -16.20 17.06
C PHE A 55 17.50 -16.47 15.62
N LEU A 56 17.95 -15.44 14.90
CA LEU A 56 18.41 -15.65 13.52
C LEU A 56 19.54 -16.68 13.49
N GLY A 57 19.41 -17.68 12.62
CA GLY A 57 20.34 -18.81 12.51
C GLY A 57 19.87 -20.06 13.22
N ASP A 58 18.87 -19.97 14.11
CA ASP A 58 18.19 -21.16 14.59
C ASP A 58 17.37 -21.81 13.46
N LEU A 59 17.21 -23.14 13.51
CA LEU A 59 16.58 -23.96 12.47
C LEU A 59 15.46 -24.83 13.05
N ILE A 60 14.42 -25.06 12.27
CA ILE A 60 13.28 -25.90 12.64
C ILE A 60 13.08 -26.96 11.57
N PHE A 61 12.97 -28.22 11.99
CA PHE A 61 12.63 -29.34 11.11
C PHE A 61 11.40 -30.06 11.65
N HIS A 62 10.54 -30.55 10.76
CA HIS A 62 9.57 -31.60 11.09
C HIS A 62 9.99 -32.85 10.32
N VAL A 63 10.42 -33.88 11.04
CA VAL A 63 11.06 -35.07 10.45
C VAL A 63 10.26 -36.31 10.79
N LYS A 64 9.91 -37.09 9.77
CA LYS A 64 9.26 -38.39 9.88
C LYS A 64 10.21 -39.48 9.39
N ARG A 65 10.34 -40.57 10.17
CA ARG A 65 11.04 -41.78 9.72
C ARG A 65 10.11 -42.63 8.86
N ASP A 66 10.67 -43.41 7.94
CA ASP A 66 9.88 -44.22 7.00
C ASP A 66 8.97 -45.25 7.69
N ASP A 67 9.35 -45.72 8.88
CA ASP A 67 8.62 -46.68 9.72
C ASP A 67 7.66 -46.02 10.74
N GLU A 68 7.66 -44.68 10.84
CA GLU A 68 6.83 -43.93 11.77
C GLU A 68 5.57 -43.35 11.10
N ASP A 69 4.43 -43.44 11.78
CA ASP A 69 3.16 -42.90 11.29
C ASP A 69 3.09 -41.36 11.32
N ALA A 70 3.94 -40.70 12.11
CA ALA A 70 3.93 -39.25 12.30
C ALA A 70 5.33 -38.68 12.54
N GLY A 71 5.58 -37.49 11.99
CA GLY A 71 6.82 -36.76 12.20
C GLY A 71 6.91 -36.07 13.56
N LYS A 72 8.12 -35.61 13.89
CA LYS A 72 8.43 -34.86 15.12
C LYS A 72 9.11 -33.54 14.76
N THR A 73 8.70 -32.48 15.45
CA THR A 73 9.35 -31.18 15.32
C THR A 73 10.63 -31.16 16.17
N MET A 74 11.74 -30.77 15.54
CA MET A 74 13.06 -30.68 16.16
C MET A 74 13.70 -29.31 15.86
N THR A 75 14.40 -28.72 16.84
CA THR A 75 14.99 -27.38 16.71
C THR A 75 16.46 -27.33 17.10
N SER A 76 17.20 -26.39 16.51
CA SER A 76 18.60 -26.12 16.84
C SER A 76 18.77 -25.63 18.28
N GLY A 77 17.82 -24.84 18.80
CA GLY A 77 17.84 -24.30 20.16
C GLY A 77 17.84 -25.41 21.22
N LEU A 78 17.09 -26.49 20.98
CA LEU A 78 17.05 -27.67 21.85
C LEU A 78 18.21 -28.66 21.63
N SER A 79 19.12 -28.37 20.69
CA SER A 79 20.24 -29.24 20.29
C SER A 79 21.62 -28.73 20.75
N GLY A 80 21.65 -27.85 21.75
CA GLY A 80 22.89 -27.17 22.16
C GLY A 80 23.97 -28.07 22.76
N ASP A 81 23.61 -29.26 23.26
CA ASP A 81 24.52 -30.25 23.86
C ASP A 81 25.32 -31.06 22.83
N VAL A 82 24.82 -31.16 21.60
CA VAL A 82 25.49 -31.80 20.46
C VAL A 82 26.11 -30.80 19.48
N ARG A 83 26.10 -29.51 19.83
CA ARG A 83 26.63 -28.42 19.00
C ARG A 83 28.13 -28.21 19.22
N SER A 84 28.85 -28.04 18.12
CA SER A 84 30.22 -27.53 18.08
C SER A 84 30.31 -26.31 17.18
N VAL A 85 31.24 -25.40 17.49
CA VAL A 85 31.45 -24.17 16.71
C VAL A 85 32.93 -24.05 16.37
N LEU A 86 33.23 -23.85 15.09
CA LEU A 86 34.55 -23.52 14.57
C LEU A 86 34.48 -22.12 13.98
N SER A 87 35.32 -21.21 14.48
CA SER A 87 35.36 -19.83 14.03
C SER A 87 36.75 -19.51 13.48
N SER A 88 36.78 -18.75 12.41
CA SER A 88 37.99 -18.15 11.83
C SER A 88 37.63 -16.80 11.21
N ASP A 89 38.61 -16.08 10.66
CA ASP A 89 38.43 -14.69 10.23
C ASP A 89 37.36 -14.52 9.14
N ASP A 90 37.18 -15.51 8.27
CA ASP A 90 36.28 -15.43 7.10
C ASP A 90 35.02 -16.28 7.23
N ARG A 91 34.99 -17.24 8.16
CA ARG A 91 33.89 -18.20 8.30
C ARG A 91 33.63 -18.62 9.75
N ILE A 92 32.36 -18.89 10.03
CA ILE A 92 31.91 -19.60 11.23
C ILE A 92 31.15 -20.84 10.80
N ILE A 93 31.53 -21.99 11.32
CA ILE A 93 30.88 -23.29 11.07
C ILE A 93 30.26 -23.75 12.38
N ILE A 94 28.98 -24.07 12.35
CA ILE A 94 28.23 -24.64 13.46
C ILE A 94 27.81 -26.04 13.05
N SER A 95 28.19 -27.05 13.82
CA SER A 95 27.84 -28.44 13.53
C SER A 95 27.11 -29.06 14.71
N TYR A 96 25.98 -29.69 14.42
CA TYR A 96 25.19 -30.49 15.34
C TYR A 96 25.36 -31.95 14.95
N GLN A 97 26.05 -32.74 15.78
CA GLN A 97 26.41 -34.14 15.47
C GLN A 97 26.02 -35.08 16.62
N GLY A 98 25.41 -36.21 16.28
CA GLY A 98 24.86 -37.15 17.26
C GLY A 98 23.43 -36.80 17.68
N ALA A 99 22.93 -37.49 18.71
CA ALA A 99 21.57 -37.31 19.20
C ALA A 99 21.53 -36.35 20.40
N ALA A 100 20.74 -35.28 20.28
CA ALA A 100 20.51 -34.35 21.38
C ALA A 100 19.80 -35.06 22.54
N ASN A 101 20.12 -34.66 23.78
CA ASN A 101 19.47 -35.17 24.98
C ASN A 101 18.00 -34.75 25.09
N ASP A 102 17.62 -33.61 24.49
CA ASP A 102 16.24 -33.16 24.46
C ASP A 102 15.45 -33.89 23.36
N PRO A 103 14.24 -34.42 23.64
CA PRO A 103 13.40 -35.04 22.62
C PRO A 103 13.02 -34.11 21.46
N GLY A 104 13.00 -32.79 21.68
CA GLY A 104 12.80 -31.78 20.64
C GLY A 104 14.09 -31.27 19.99
N GLY A 105 15.26 -31.83 20.35
CA GLY A 105 16.51 -31.58 19.65
C GLY A 105 16.69 -32.52 18.45
N PHE A 106 17.75 -32.32 17.66
CA PHE A 106 18.05 -33.11 16.47
C PHE A 106 18.39 -34.56 16.83
N GLN A 107 17.76 -35.50 16.13
CA GLN A 107 17.92 -36.93 16.35
C GLN A 107 17.91 -37.69 15.02
N GLY A 108 18.94 -38.51 14.79
CA GLY A 108 19.05 -39.36 13.60
C GLY A 108 19.58 -38.64 12.35
N PHE A 109 19.91 -37.36 12.44
CA PHE A 109 20.57 -36.59 11.38
C PHE A 109 21.51 -35.56 11.99
N SER A 110 22.52 -35.14 11.22
CA SER A 110 23.36 -34.00 11.56
C SER A 110 23.05 -32.80 10.69
N VAL A 111 23.38 -31.63 11.23
CA VAL A 111 23.24 -30.34 10.56
C VAL A 111 24.57 -29.60 10.65
N THR A 112 25.03 -29.06 9.53
CA THR A 112 26.16 -28.12 9.50
C THR A 112 25.71 -26.82 8.87
N GLU A 113 25.74 -25.75 9.65
CA GLU A 113 25.59 -24.38 9.17
C GLU A 113 26.96 -23.75 8.97
N MET A 114 27.11 -22.98 7.89
CA MET A 114 28.31 -22.21 7.63
C MET A 114 27.94 -20.80 7.21
N TYR A 115 28.45 -19.83 7.96
CA TYR A 115 28.40 -18.40 7.64
C TYR A 115 29.76 -17.99 7.08
N SER A 116 29.81 -17.29 5.95
CA SER A 116 31.06 -16.83 5.34
C SER A 116 30.92 -15.43 4.75
N LEU A 117 31.96 -14.61 4.90
CA LEU A 117 32.04 -13.34 4.16
C LEU A 117 32.74 -13.55 2.83
N CYS A 118 31.96 -13.46 1.75
CA CYS A 118 32.34 -13.81 0.40
C CYS A 118 32.57 -12.58 -0.49
N GLY A 119 33.23 -12.81 -1.63
CA GLY A 119 33.56 -11.78 -2.61
C GLY A 119 34.86 -11.02 -2.29
N PRO A 120 35.45 -10.31 -3.27
CA PRO A 120 36.73 -9.64 -3.10
C PRO A 120 36.70 -8.53 -2.04
N LYS A 121 35.53 -7.94 -1.80
CA LYS A 121 35.29 -6.92 -0.77
C LYS A 121 34.68 -7.48 0.51
N ARG A 122 34.44 -8.78 0.59
CA ARG A 122 33.74 -9.40 1.73
C ARG A 122 32.39 -8.71 2.00
N ASP A 123 31.67 -8.42 0.91
CA ASP A 123 30.43 -7.62 0.84
C ASP A 123 29.17 -8.49 0.66
N THR A 124 29.31 -9.80 0.84
CA THR A 124 28.21 -10.77 0.84
C THR A 124 28.38 -11.69 2.04
N LEU A 125 27.35 -11.81 2.88
CA LEU A 125 27.29 -12.83 3.92
C LEU A 125 26.55 -14.04 3.37
N ASP A 126 27.29 -15.13 3.16
CA ASP A 126 26.75 -16.40 2.68
C ASP A 126 26.40 -17.31 3.86
N TRP A 127 25.23 -17.92 3.84
CA TRP A 127 24.75 -18.87 4.83
C TRP A 127 24.37 -20.18 4.13
N THR A 128 25.10 -21.25 4.39
CA THR A 128 24.78 -22.58 3.86
C THR A 128 24.43 -23.55 4.97
N ILE A 129 23.47 -24.42 4.71
CA ILE A 129 22.99 -25.42 5.65
C ILE A 129 23.06 -26.78 4.94
N GLU A 130 23.78 -27.73 5.51
CA GLU A 130 23.82 -29.12 5.05
C GLU A 130 23.18 -30.03 6.09
N VAL A 131 22.23 -30.84 5.65
CA VAL A 131 21.56 -31.85 6.47
C VAL A 131 22.00 -33.22 5.98
N THR A 132 22.45 -34.09 6.89
CA THR A 132 22.90 -35.45 6.57
C THR A 132 22.11 -36.46 7.38
N ASN A 133 21.52 -37.45 6.71
CA ASN A 133 20.86 -38.55 7.40
C ASN A 133 21.90 -39.50 8.02
N GLU A 134 21.95 -39.55 9.35
CA GLU A 134 22.86 -40.40 10.13
C GLU A 134 22.19 -41.70 10.61
N SER A 135 20.90 -41.88 10.33
CA SER A 135 20.14 -43.06 10.67
C SER A 135 20.34 -44.19 9.65
N SER A 136 19.86 -45.38 10.00
CA SER A 136 19.81 -46.54 9.10
C SER A 136 18.58 -46.57 8.19
N GLU A 137 17.66 -45.62 8.33
CA GLU A 137 16.37 -45.58 7.63
C GLU A 137 16.24 -44.31 6.78
N ILE A 138 15.23 -44.26 5.91
CA ILE A 138 14.94 -43.04 5.15
C ILE A 138 14.32 -42.00 6.09
N LEU A 139 14.78 -40.76 5.99
CA LEU A 139 14.19 -39.62 6.69
C LEU A 139 13.43 -38.72 5.73
N HIS A 140 12.22 -38.35 6.10
CA HIS A 140 11.38 -37.39 5.42
C HIS A 140 11.36 -36.09 6.20
N PHE A 141 12.05 -35.07 5.71
CA PHE A 141 11.98 -33.71 6.23
C PHE A 141 10.75 -33.05 5.62
N GLU A 142 9.63 -33.19 6.32
CA GLU A 142 8.34 -32.64 5.92
C GLU A 142 8.32 -31.12 6.06
N ASP A 143 9.01 -30.58 7.08
CA ASP A 143 9.26 -29.14 7.17
C ASP A 143 10.76 -28.84 7.34
N PHE A 144 11.20 -27.75 6.73
CA PHE A 144 12.48 -27.08 6.98
C PHE A 144 12.21 -25.58 7.04
N GLY A 145 12.07 -25.06 8.25
CA GLY A 145 11.75 -23.67 8.58
C GLY A 145 12.93 -22.84 9.05
N LEU A 146 12.89 -21.55 8.72
CA LEU A 146 13.89 -20.53 8.99
C LEU A 146 13.24 -19.36 9.75
N PRO A 147 13.36 -19.32 11.09
CA PRO A 147 13.02 -18.16 11.91
C PRO A 147 13.75 -16.89 11.49
N MET A 148 13.01 -15.80 11.29
CA MET A 148 13.53 -14.47 10.93
C MET A 148 13.10 -13.41 11.96
N PRO A 149 13.66 -13.41 13.19
CA PRO A 149 13.37 -12.42 14.24
C PRO A 149 14.12 -11.12 13.96
N MET A 150 13.67 -10.41 12.95
CA MET A 150 14.27 -9.15 12.53
C MET A 150 13.86 -8.04 13.50
N ASN A 151 14.59 -6.92 13.51
CA ASN A 151 14.37 -5.82 14.46
C ASN A 151 13.08 -5.03 14.16
N SER A 152 11.92 -5.68 14.33
CA SER A 152 10.57 -5.15 14.13
C SER A 152 9.80 -5.05 15.45
N ARG A 153 10.50 -4.74 16.55
CA ARG A 153 9.87 -4.35 17.82
C ARG A 153 9.62 -2.85 17.83
N TRP A 154 8.34 -2.47 17.85
CA TRP A 154 7.88 -1.09 17.82
C TRP A 154 7.56 -0.59 19.22
N GLY A 155 7.65 0.72 19.43
CA GLY A 155 7.22 1.35 20.69
C GLY A 155 6.75 2.79 20.48
N ASN A 156 6.67 3.57 21.56
CA ASN A 156 6.22 4.97 21.50
C ASN A 156 7.31 5.95 21.03
N ASP A 157 8.59 5.54 21.03
CA ASP A 157 9.69 6.35 20.52
C ASP A 157 9.78 6.27 18.99
N GLN A 158 9.19 7.26 18.32
CA GLN A 158 9.24 7.39 16.87
C GLN A 158 10.68 7.47 16.34
N THR A 159 11.61 8.08 17.07
CA THR A 159 13.01 8.15 16.62
C THR A 159 13.62 6.75 16.59
N HIS A 160 13.39 5.95 17.62
CA HIS A 160 13.83 4.56 17.62
C HIS A 160 13.19 3.77 16.47
N ASN A 161 11.86 3.84 16.32
CA ASN A 161 11.15 3.06 15.31
C ASN A 161 11.62 3.39 13.88
N TYR A 162 11.79 4.68 13.55
CA TYR A 162 12.20 5.11 12.21
C TYR A 162 13.70 4.93 11.93
N GLU A 163 14.56 4.97 12.96
CA GLU A 163 16.02 4.94 12.79
C GLU A 163 16.68 3.61 13.15
N ASN A 164 15.97 2.69 13.81
CA ASN A 164 16.53 1.40 14.24
C ASN A 164 15.63 0.21 13.91
N GLY A 165 14.31 0.38 13.88
CA GLY A 165 13.38 -0.65 13.48
C GLY A 165 13.42 -0.92 11.98
N VAL A 166 13.06 -2.13 11.53
CA VAL A 166 13.04 -2.50 10.10
C VAL A 166 11.71 -3.15 9.70
N HIS A 167 11.18 -2.73 8.57
CA HIS A 167 10.05 -3.37 7.89
C HIS A 167 10.55 -4.51 7.03
N ARG A 168 9.81 -5.62 7.08
CA ARG A 168 10.00 -6.78 6.20
C ARG A 168 9.23 -6.61 4.92
N HIS A 169 9.86 -6.98 3.81
CA HIS A 169 9.24 -7.06 2.51
C HIS A 169 9.64 -8.38 1.83
N SER A 170 8.70 -9.33 1.73
CA SER A 170 9.00 -10.70 1.30
C SER A 170 8.26 -11.15 0.05
N PHE A 171 8.99 -11.83 -0.83
CA PHE A 171 8.46 -12.52 -2.00
C PHE A 171 8.84 -13.99 -1.92
N VAL A 172 7.87 -14.84 -1.54
CA VAL A 172 8.06 -16.30 -1.42
C VAL A 172 7.51 -16.96 -2.67
N ALA A 173 8.36 -17.23 -3.65
CA ALA A 173 7.96 -17.62 -5.01
C ALA A 173 8.87 -18.72 -5.58
N LYS A 174 9.13 -19.77 -4.79
CA LYS A 174 10.07 -20.84 -5.13
C LYS A 174 11.48 -20.29 -5.41
N TYR A 175 12.03 -20.51 -6.60
CA TYR A 175 13.40 -20.14 -6.93
C TYR A 175 13.56 -18.65 -7.24
N GLY A 176 12.45 -17.92 -7.38
CA GLY A 176 12.46 -16.45 -7.47
C GLY A 176 12.39 -15.75 -6.12
N SER A 177 12.48 -16.50 -5.00
CA SER A 177 12.24 -15.93 -3.68
C SER A 177 13.34 -14.98 -3.24
N TYR A 178 12.93 -13.87 -2.63
CA TYR A 178 13.81 -12.94 -1.93
C TYR A 178 13.06 -12.24 -0.81
N ILE A 179 13.80 -11.77 0.18
CA ILE A 179 13.27 -10.99 1.30
C ILE A 179 14.21 -9.80 1.49
N TYR A 180 13.68 -8.61 1.77
CA TYR A 180 14.52 -7.53 2.23
C TYR A 180 13.93 -6.81 3.43
N TRP A 181 14.82 -6.16 4.18
CA TRP A 181 14.48 -5.35 5.33
C TRP A 181 15.05 -3.95 5.18
N GLN A 182 14.24 -2.96 5.51
CA GLN A 182 14.63 -1.56 5.46
C GLN A 182 13.96 -0.77 6.58
N ARG A 183 14.58 0.34 6.99
CA ARG A 183 13.98 1.23 7.98
C ARG A 183 12.75 1.94 7.44
N PRO A 184 11.74 2.23 8.28
CA PRO A 184 10.56 3.00 7.89
C PRO A 184 10.87 4.42 7.38
N ASN A 185 12.04 4.99 7.70
CA ASN A 185 12.44 6.31 7.18
C ASN A 185 12.95 6.27 5.72
N GLY A 186 13.20 5.09 5.16
CA GLY A 186 13.74 4.93 3.81
C GLY A 186 15.19 5.37 3.64
N GLU A 187 15.96 5.51 4.73
CA GLU A 187 17.34 5.96 4.70
C GLU A 187 18.33 4.83 5.02
N GLY A 188 19.44 4.78 4.29
CA GLY A 188 20.49 3.77 4.40
C GLY A 188 20.17 2.46 3.69
N SER A 189 21.02 1.45 3.88
CA SER A 189 20.97 0.24 3.05
C SER A 189 19.83 -0.70 3.42
N MET A 190 19.24 -1.33 2.42
CA MET A 190 18.33 -2.46 2.58
C MET A 190 19.16 -3.73 2.77
N LEU A 191 18.82 -4.56 3.75
CA LEU A 191 19.40 -5.91 3.87
C LEU A 191 18.58 -6.84 2.97
N VAL A 192 19.20 -7.41 1.94
CA VAL A 192 18.54 -8.29 0.98
C VAL A 192 19.02 -9.72 1.20
N MET A 193 18.08 -10.65 1.40
CA MET A 193 18.30 -12.09 1.43
C MET A 193 17.78 -12.72 0.12
N THR A 194 18.64 -13.50 -0.52
CA THR A 194 18.35 -14.26 -1.76
C THR A 194 18.67 -15.74 -1.56
N THR A 195 18.03 -16.62 -2.32
CA THR A 195 18.33 -18.06 -2.28
C THR A 195 19.47 -18.42 -3.22
N HIS A 196 20.24 -19.46 -2.86
CA HIS A 196 21.14 -20.13 -3.80
C HIS A 196 20.34 -20.83 -4.90
N ARG A 197 20.99 -21.14 -6.03
CA ARG A 197 20.34 -21.78 -7.19
C ARG A 197 19.59 -23.07 -6.87
N ASN A 198 20.09 -23.87 -5.95
CA ASN A 198 19.50 -25.15 -5.56
C ASN A 198 18.51 -25.04 -4.40
N THR A 199 18.16 -23.81 -3.99
CA THR A 199 17.32 -23.52 -2.84
C THR A 199 16.12 -22.68 -3.28
N SER A 200 14.95 -22.99 -2.72
CA SER A 200 13.70 -22.28 -2.97
C SER A 200 12.94 -22.09 -1.66
N LEU A 201 12.14 -21.03 -1.55
CA LEU A 201 11.18 -20.87 -0.46
C LEU A 201 9.75 -21.10 -0.99
N GLU A 202 8.94 -21.84 -0.25
CA GLU A 202 7.61 -22.25 -0.70
C GLU A 202 6.47 -21.86 0.25
N PHE A 203 6.79 -21.46 1.49
CA PHE A 203 5.77 -21.12 2.47
C PHE A 203 6.27 -20.09 3.49
N LYS A 204 5.33 -19.29 4.02
CA LYS A 204 5.54 -18.27 5.04
C LYS A 204 4.54 -18.49 6.17
N HIS A 205 5.01 -18.50 7.40
CA HIS A 205 4.19 -18.58 8.61
C HIS A 205 4.51 -17.41 9.54
N ARG A 206 3.50 -16.94 10.30
CA ARG A 206 3.66 -16.00 11.41
C ARG A 206 2.96 -16.55 12.64
N TYR A 207 3.60 -16.43 13.80
CA TYR A 207 2.97 -16.73 15.09
C TYR A 207 1.92 -15.68 15.46
N ARG A 208 0.74 -16.14 15.86
CA ARG A 208 -0.41 -15.28 16.23
C ARG A 208 -0.46 -15.03 17.73
N GLU A 209 -1.32 -14.08 18.12
CA GLU A 209 -1.57 -13.74 19.52
C GLU A 209 -1.92 -15.00 20.33
N GLY A 210 -1.28 -15.16 21.49
CA GLY A 210 -1.57 -16.24 22.44
C GLY A 210 -1.04 -17.63 22.06
N GLU A 211 -0.41 -17.81 20.89
CA GLU A 211 0.09 -19.14 20.49
C GLU A 211 1.27 -19.62 21.33
N ASN A 212 2.28 -18.76 21.53
CA ASN A 212 3.42 -18.99 22.40
C ASN A 212 4.15 -17.66 22.65
N VAL A 213 5.34 -17.72 23.26
CA VAL A 213 6.17 -16.55 23.55
C VAL A 213 6.55 -15.72 22.31
N PHE A 214 6.57 -16.32 21.12
CA PHE A 214 6.87 -15.64 19.86
C PHE A 214 5.63 -15.03 19.18
N GLY A 215 4.44 -15.25 19.76
CA GLY A 215 3.16 -14.75 19.29
C GLY A 215 3.12 -13.23 19.19
N GLU A 216 2.29 -12.75 18.27
CA GLU A 216 1.95 -11.35 18.10
C GLU A 216 1.59 -10.67 19.43
N ASN A 217 2.06 -9.43 19.62
CA ASN A 217 1.76 -8.60 20.79
C ASN A 217 1.70 -7.13 20.35
N LEU A 218 0.50 -6.69 19.97
CA LEU A 218 0.28 -5.38 19.38
C LEU A 218 0.27 -4.26 20.42
N PRO A 219 0.72 -3.04 20.06
CA PRO A 219 1.30 -2.64 18.76
C PRO A 219 2.81 -2.96 18.63
N ASN A 220 3.40 -3.63 19.61
CA ASN A 220 4.86 -3.70 19.77
C ASN A 220 5.55 -4.79 18.94
N TRP A 221 4.86 -5.86 18.58
CA TRP A 221 5.46 -7.02 17.91
C TRP A 221 4.46 -7.70 16.98
N GLU A 222 4.86 -7.90 15.71
CA GLU A 222 4.00 -8.53 14.69
C GLU A 222 3.87 -10.06 14.88
N GLY A 223 4.73 -10.70 15.66
CA GLY A 223 4.83 -12.16 15.71
C GLY A 223 6.05 -12.67 14.93
N LEU A 224 6.68 -13.74 15.40
CA LEU A 224 7.83 -14.33 14.69
C LEU A 224 7.38 -14.85 13.32
N VAL A 225 8.11 -14.47 12.29
CA VAL A 225 7.91 -14.97 10.93
C VAL A 225 8.96 -16.01 10.57
N GLU A 226 8.47 -17.09 9.98
CA GLU A 226 9.25 -18.24 9.54
C GLU A 226 9.05 -18.47 8.03
N TYR A 227 10.14 -18.77 7.34
CA TYR A 227 10.16 -19.09 5.93
C TYR A 227 10.58 -20.54 5.73
N TYR A 228 9.95 -21.24 4.79
CA TYR A 228 10.14 -22.68 4.65
C TYR A 228 10.71 -23.06 3.28
N VAL A 229 11.73 -23.90 3.31
CA VAL A 229 12.31 -24.58 2.12
C VAL A 229 11.45 -25.77 1.72
N HIS A 230 11.02 -26.55 2.72
CA HIS A 230 10.06 -27.64 2.65
C HIS A 230 8.97 -27.39 3.68
N SER A 231 7.70 -27.63 3.35
CA SER A 231 6.57 -27.21 4.18
C SER A 231 5.37 -28.15 4.12
N SER A 232 5.55 -29.43 3.80
CA SER A 232 4.44 -30.37 3.61
C SER A 232 3.60 -30.60 4.86
N ASN A 233 4.16 -30.43 6.06
CA ASN A 233 3.42 -30.56 7.30
C ASN A 233 2.85 -29.21 7.77
N ILE A 234 3.66 -28.16 7.88
CA ILE A 234 3.21 -26.85 8.38
C ILE A 234 2.15 -26.22 7.47
N ALA A 235 2.23 -26.41 6.15
CA ALA A 235 1.26 -25.86 5.21
C ALA A 235 -0.14 -26.46 5.42
N VAL A 236 -0.20 -27.75 5.78
CA VAL A 236 -1.45 -28.43 6.14
C VAL A 236 -1.91 -27.99 7.52
N ALA A 237 -1.02 -27.97 8.51
CA ALA A 237 -1.32 -27.58 9.89
C ALA A 237 -1.82 -26.13 10.00
N ARG A 238 -1.38 -25.26 9.08
CA ARG A 238 -1.72 -23.83 9.04
C ARG A 238 -2.60 -23.46 7.84
N LYS A 239 -3.22 -24.40 7.14
CA LYS A 239 -4.01 -24.13 5.91
C LYS A 239 -5.09 -23.05 6.08
N ASP A 240 -5.67 -22.98 7.27
CA ASP A 240 -6.72 -22.02 7.59
C ASP A 240 -6.16 -20.72 8.17
N MET A 241 -4.86 -20.62 8.44
CA MET A 241 -4.19 -19.52 9.14
C MET A 241 -3.01 -18.91 8.38
N ALA A 242 -2.62 -19.49 7.24
CA ALA A 242 -1.52 -19.03 6.42
C ALA A 242 -1.87 -19.09 4.93
N GLY A 243 -1.34 -18.14 4.18
CA GLY A 243 -1.63 -18.03 2.77
C GLY A 243 -0.81 -18.98 1.92
N GLN A 244 -1.42 -20.05 1.41
CA GLN A 244 -0.75 -20.97 0.48
C GLN A 244 -1.18 -20.73 -0.97
N TYR A 245 -0.22 -20.52 -1.86
CA TYR A 245 -0.41 -20.44 -3.32
C TYR A 245 0.67 -21.22 -4.08
N LEU A 246 1.61 -21.82 -3.36
CA LEU A 246 2.68 -22.66 -3.90
C LEU A 246 2.49 -24.11 -3.40
N PRO A 247 2.87 -25.11 -4.21
CA PRO A 247 2.88 -26.49 -3.77
C PRO A 247 3.91 -26.68 -2.66
N ALA A 248 3.51 -27.35 -1.58
CA ALA A 248 4.40 -27.75 -0.50
C ALA A 248 5.13 -29.06 -0.87
N THR A 249 6.36 -29.22 -0.37
CA THR A 249 7.25 -30.34 -0.68
C THR A 249 7.87 -30.94 0.58
N THR A 250 8.40 -32.15 0.45
CA THR A 250 9.13 -32.91 1.47
C THR A 250 10.50 -33.27 0.91
N LEU A 251 11.58 -33.09 1.69
CA LEU A 251 12.87 -33.68 1.35
C LEU A 251 12.92 -35.13 1.83
N THR A 252 13.14 -36.08 0.93
CA THR A 252 13.35 -37.50 1.28
C THR A 252 14.83 -37.83 1.17
N LEU A 253 15.45 -38.23 2.28
CA LEU A 253 16.89 -38.40 2.38
C LEU A 253 17.24 -39.84 2.81
N PRO A 254 17.85 -40.67 1.94
CA PRO A 254 18.31 -42.01 2.30
C PRO A 254 19.47 -42.00 3.31
N PRO A 255 19.74 -43.14 3.99
CA PRO A 255 20.87 -43.29 4.91
C PRO A 255 22.20 -42.81 4.32
N GLY A 256 22.94 -41.99 5.07
CA GLY A 256 24.25 -41.46 4.69
C GLY A 256 24.23 -40.45 3.53
N ARG A 257 23.05 -40.02 3.07
CA ARG A 257 22.94 -38.95 2.06
C ARG A 257 22.80 -37.60 2.73
N SER A 258 23.26 -36.58 2.01
CA SER A 258 23.24 -35.19 2.43
C SER A 258 22.53 -34.32 1.40
N GLN A 259 21.89 -33.27 1.87
CA GLN A 259 21.33 -32.22 1.03
C GLN A 259 21.76 -30.86 1.56
N LYS A 260 22.21 -30.00 0.65
CA LYS A 260 22.70 -28.66 0.96
C LYS A 260 21.75 -27.59 0.44
N TYR A 261 21.52 -26.57 1.24
CA TYR A 261 20.77 -25.37 0.92
C TYR A 261 21.61 -24.14 1.23
N GLY A 262 21.25 -23.00 0.66
CA GLY A 262 21.98 -21.76 0.95
C GLY A 262 21.22 -20.50 0.62
N PHE A 263 21.65 -19.44 1.30
CA PHE A 263 21.13 -18.09 1.23
C PHE A 263 22.28 -17.10 1.23
N SER A 264 22.10 -15.96 0.57
CA SER A 264 23.08 -14.87 0.59
C SER A 264 22.41 -13.59 1.04
N PHE A 265 23.07 -12.90 1.97
CA PHE A 265 22.70 -11.57 2.45
C PHE A 265 23.60 -10.50 1.83
N LYS A 266 23.00 -9.43 1.33
CA LYS A 266 23.71 -8.30 0.73
C LYS A 266 23.06 -6.98 1.09
N TRP A 267 23.89 -5.94 1.28
CA TRP A 267 23.40 -4.57 1.45
C TRP A 267 23.15 -3.93 0.09
N ALA A 268 21.91 -3.48 -0.14
CA ALA A 268 21.53 -2.67 -1.29
C ALA A 268 21.39 -1.20 -0.86
N ALA A 269 22.01 -0.27 -1.59
CA ALA A 269 21.93 1.16 -1.26
C ALA A 269 20.58 1.79 -1.62
N ASP A 270 19.91 1.24 -2.64
CA ASP A 270 18.65 1.72 -3.20
C ASP A 270 17.93 0.57 -3.94
N TYR A 271 16.79 0.86 -4.57
CA TYR A 271 15.98 -0.12 -5.29
C TYR A 271 16.68 -0.69 -6.54
N ALA A 272 17.57 0.07 -7.19
CA ALA A 272 18.38 -0.47 -8.27
C ALA A 272 19.42 -1.46 -7.74
N GLY A 273 20.04 -1.16 -6.60
CA GLY A 273 20.90 -2.07 -5.84
C GLY A 273 20.17 -3.34 -5.41
N LEU A 274 18.91 -3.24 -4.97
CA LEU A 274 18.06 -4.38 -4.62
C LEU A 274 17.84 -5.28 -5.84
N ARG A 275 17.38 -4.71 -6.96
CA ARG A 275 17.20 -5.44 -8.23
C ARG A 275 18.48 -6.11 -8.70
N ASN A 276 19.61 -5.41 -8.59
CA ASN A 276 20.91 -5.97 -8.95
C ASN A 276 21.35 -7.09 -8.00
N ALA A 277 21.06 -7.01 -6.70
CA ALA A 277 21.33 -8.10 -5.76
C ALA A 277 20.53 -9.36 -6.12
N ILE A 278 19.25 -9.20 -6.48
CA ILE A 278 18.39 -10.31 -6.95
C ILE A 278 18.91 -10.90 -8.27
N TYR A 279 19.25 -10.06 -9.23
CA TYR A 279 19.81 -10.51 -10.51
C TYR A 279 21.12 -11.29 -10.32
N MET A 280 22.08 -10.71 -9.59
CA MET A 280 23.41 -11.30 -9.40
C MET A 280 23.40 -12.59 -8.58
N SER A 281 22.37 -12.86 -7.78
CA SER A 281 22.21 -14.15 -7.07
C SER A 281 21.72 -15.27 -8.00
N GLY A 282 21.38 -14.97 -9.26
CA GLY A 282 20.70 -15.89 -10.17
C GLY A 282 19.20 -15.98 -9.95
N GLY A 283 18.63 -15.03 -9.18
CA GLY A 283 17.19 -14.84 -9.03
C GLY A 283 16.55 -14.16 -10.24
N LEU A 284 15.24 -13.92 -10.15
CA LEU A 284 14.47 -13.22 -11.19
C LEU A 284 14.16 -11.80 -10.73
N ASP A 285 14.75 -10.82 -11.42
CA ASP A 285 14.35 -9.41 -11.30
C ASP A 285 13.09 -9.17 -12.15
N VAL A 286 12.03 -8.70 -11.50
CA VAL A 286 10.68 -8.58 -12.07
C VAL A 286 10.23 -7.13 -11.95
N VAL A 287 9.84 -6.54 -13.08
CA VAL A 287 9.16 -5.24 -13.13
C VAL A 287 7.87 -5.39 -13.93
N SER A 288 6.74 -5.01 -13.34
CA SER A 288 5.45 -4.96 -14.03
C SER A 288 4.91 -3.54 -14.04
N MET A 289 4.42 -3.11 -15.21
CA MET A 289 3.75 -1.83 -15.39
C MET A 289 2.35 -2.08 -15.97
N PRO A 290 1.32 -1.33 -15.53
CA PRO A 290 1.40 -0.25 -14.53
C PRO A 290 1.46 -0.75 -13.06
N GLY A 291 1.35 -2.06 -12.82
CA GLY A 291 1.41 -2.67 -11.50
C GLY A 291 1.04 -4.16 -11.55
N MET A 292 0.46 -4.69 -10.48
CA MET A 292 0.04 -6.10 -10.38
C MET A 292 -1.49 -6.29 -10.38
N VAL A 293 -2.25 -5.20 -10.24
CA VAL A 293 -3.70 -5.18 -10.48
C VAL A 293 -3.98 -4.58 -11.85
N ILE A 294 -4.58 -5.35 -12.74
CA ILE A 294 -4.71 -5.03 -14.17
C ILE A 294 -6.19 -5.03 -14.59
N PRO A 295 -6.76 -3.88 -14.96
CA PRO A 295 -8.11 -3.82 -15.52
C PRO A 295 -8.20 -4.56 -16.86
N ARG A 296 -9.30 -5.27 -17.11
CA ARG A 296 -9.56 -6.07 -18.34
C ARG A 296 -9.37 -5.32 -19.66
N ASN A 297 -9.59 -4.00 -19.67
CA ASN A 297 -9.44 -3.15 -20.85
C ASN A 297 -8.02 -2.61 -21.06
N THR A 298 -7.05 -3.05 -20.26
CA THR A 298 -5.65 -2.63 -20.32
C THR A 298 -4.73 -3.82 -20.61
N THR A 299 -3.45 -3.54 -20.81
CA THR A 299 -2.39 -4.54 -21.01
C THR A 299 -1.27 -4.21 -20.06
N ALA A 300 -0.74 -5.22 -19.37
CA ALA A 300 0.44 -5.04 -18.52
C ALA A 300 1.70 -5.31 -19.35
N THR A 301 2.75 -4.53 -19.10
CA THR A 301 4.09 -4.81 -19.60
C THR A 301 4.90 -5.43 -18.48
N LEU A 302 5.29 -6.70 -18.66
CA LEU A 302 6.16 -7.46 -17.78
C LEU A 302 7.57 -7.46 -18.35
N ALA A 303 8.51 -6.89 -17.60
CA ALA A 303 9.93 -6.91 -17.88
C ALA A 303 10.64 -7.87 -16.92
N LEU A 304 11.37 -8.83 -17.46
CA LEU A 304 12.07 -9.87 -16.72
C LEU A 304 13.57 -9.81 -16.99
N ARG A 305 14.38 -9.86 -15.94
CA ARG A 305 15.84 -9.95 -16.06
C ARG A 305 16.36 -11.05 -15.15
N CYS A 306 17.07 -12.00 -15.73
CA CYS A 306 17.69 -13.12 -15.03
C CYS A 306 19.08 -13.38 -15.64
N VAL A 307 20.02 -13.91 -14.86
CA VAL A 307 21.34 -14.34 -15.38
C VAL A 307 21.18 -15.53 -16.31
N ASP A 308 20.15 -16.36 -16.07
CA ASP A 308 19.74 -17.43 -16.96
C ASP A 308 18.75 -16.92 -18.02
N CYS A 309 18.54 -17.71 -19.06
CA CYS A 309 17.45 -17.45 -19.99
C CYS A 309 16.08 -17.71 -19.35
N VAL A 310 15.12 -16.83 -19.62
CA VAL A 310 13.69 -17.12 -19.38
C VAL A 310 13.23 -18.09 -20.46
N SER A 311 12.92 -19.34 -20.08
CA SER A 311 12.54 -20.37 -21.06
C SER A 311 11.07 -20.30 -21.45
N SER A 312 10.20 -19.89 -20.52
CA SER A 312 8.78 -19.65 -20.80
C SER A 312 8.13 -18.74 -19.77
N VAL A 313 7.07 -18.06 -20.20
CA VAL A 313 6.15 -17.30 -19.35
C VAL A 313 4.74 -17.77 -19.69
N ALA A 314 4.05 -18.35 -18.72
CA ALA A 314 2.73 -18.96 -18.92
C ALA A 314 1.73 -18.45 -17.87
N GLY A 315 0.51 -18.17 -18.32
CA GLY A 315 -0.60 -17.94 -17.41
C GLY A 315 -1.11 -19.23 -16.77
N GLU A 316 -1.76 -19.11 -15.62
CA GLU A 316 -2.43 -20.20 -14.93
C GLU A 316 -3.45 -20.95 -15.82
N ASP A 317 -3.42 -22.29 -15.77
CA ASP A 317 -4.35 -23.13 -16.52
C ASP A 317 -5.81 -22.79 -16.17
N GLY A 318 -6.66 -22.66 -17.21
CA GLY A 318 -8.07 -22.29 -17.05
C GLY A 318 -8.31 -20.80 -16.81
N LYS A 319 -7.27 -19.99 -16.57
CA LYS A 319 -7.35 -18.52 -16.60
C LYS A 319 -6.98 -18.05 -17.99
N ALA A 320 -7.89 -17.36 -18.68
CA ALA A 320 -7.68 -16.87 -20.03
C ALA A 320 -6.71 -15.67 -20.05
N VAL A 321 -5.42 -15.96 -19.84
CA VAL A 321 -4.31 -15.00 -19.85
C VAL A 321 -3.58 -15.11 -21.19
N ASN A 322 -3.53 -14.00 -21.93
CA ASN A 322 -2.72 -13.91 -23.14
C ASN A 322 -1.34 -13.35 -22.78
N VAL A 323 -0.29 -14.09 -23.13
CA VAL A 323 1.12 -13.70 -22.98
C VAL A 323 1.72 -13.56 -24.36
N THR A 324 2.25 -12.38 -24.69
CA THR A 324 2.93 -12.12 -25.96
C THR A 324 4.33 -11.58 -25.69
N THR A 325 5.38 -12.20 -26.25
CA THR A 325 6.73 -11.63 -26.19
C THR A 325 6.84 -10.45 -27.16
N THR A 326 7.44 -9.35 -26.71
CA THR A 326 7.60 -8.13 -27.50
C THR A 326 9.05 -7.76 -27.76
N GLY A 327 9.99 -8.65 -27.38
CA GLY A 327 11.42 -8.48 -27.57
C GLY A 327 12.15 -8.24 -26.25
N SER A 328 13.22 -7.46 -26.30
CA SER A 328 14.05 -7.14 -25.14
C SER A 328 14.35 -5.64 -25.11
N SER A 329 14.46 -5.06 -23.91
CA SER A 329 14.85 -3.66 -23.71
C SER A 329 15.74 -3.53 -22.48
N ASN A 330 16.84 -2.77 -22.58
CA ASN A 330 17.76 -2.47 -21.47
C ASN A 330 18.19 -3.68 -20.62
N GLY A 331 18.36 -4.85 -21.26
CA GLY A 331 18.75 -6.10 -20.60
C GLY A 331 17.60 -6.88 -19.95
N TYR A 332 16.34 -6.53 -20.25
CA TYR A 332 15.14 -7.25 -19.84
C TYR A 332 14.45 -7.89 -21.04
N ASP A 333 13.94 -9.11 -20.87
CA ASP A 333 12.97 -9.72 -21.77
C ASP A 333 11.58 -9.13 -21.48
N ILE A 334 10.89 -8.67 -22.53
CA ILE A 334 9.63 -7.92 -22.41
C ILE A 334 8.47 -8.77 -22.92
N TYR A 335 7.39 -8.75 -22.13
CA TYR A 335 6.14 -9.46 -22.41
C TYR A 335 4.97 -8.52 -22.20
N ASN A 336 3.94 -8.68 -23.02
CA ASN A 336 2.62 -8.10 -22.81
C ASN A 336 1.67 -9.15 -22.22
N LEU A 337 0.99 -8.80 -21.14
CA LEU A 337 0.01 -9.65 -20.47
C LEU A 337 -1.38 -9.03 -20.57
N LYS A 338 -2.36 -9.83 -21.00
CA LYS A 338 -3.78 -9.45 -20.98
C LYS A 338 -4.60 -10.48 -20.23
N PHE A 339 -5.32 -10.02 -19.21
CA PHE A 339 -6.11 -10.85 -18.32
C PHE A 339 -7.60 -10.74 -18.64
N SER A 340 -8.28 -11.88 -18.77
CA SER A 340 -9.72 -11.91 -19.03
C SER A 340 -10.53 -12.37 -17.82
N THR A 341 -9.97 -13.18 -16.92
CA THR A 341 -10.69 -13.73 -15.76
C THR A 341 -10.54 -12.81 -14.55
N LEU A 342 -11.64 -12.29 -13.97
CA LEU A 342 -11.59 -11.45 -12.76
C LEU A 342 -10.97 -12.22 -11.58
N GLY A 343 -10.42 -11.47 -10.63
CA GLY A 343 -9.80 -12.02 -9.43
C GLY A 343 -8.34 -12.40 -9.66
N THR A 344 -7.82 -13.28 -8.80
CA THR A 344 -6.42 -13.72 -8.86
C THR A 344 -6.12 -14.50 -10.14
N ASN A 345 -4.97 -14.20 -10.73
CA ASN A 345 -4.36 -14.90 -11.86
C ASN A 345 -2.87 -15.10 -11.57
N TYR A 346 -2.35 -16.31 -11.76
CA TYR A 346 -0.91 -16.56 -11.61
C TYR A 346 -0.18 -16.57 -12.95
N ILE A 347 1.07 -16.08 -12.94
CA ILE A 347 2.01 -16.21 -14.06
C ILE A 347 3.19 -17.07 -13.59
N THR A 348 3.42 -18.20 -14.24
CA THR A 348 4.58 -19.04 -14.00
C THR A 348 5.68 -18.65 -14.97
N VAL A 349 6.85 -18.28 -14.43
CA VAL A 349 8.06 -18.02 -15.21
C VAL A 349 9.00 -19.20 -15.01
N SER A 350 9.33 -19.89 -16.10
CA SER A 350 10.32 -20.96 -16.10
C SER A 350 11.69 -20.39 -16.43
N LEU A 351 12.68 -20.79 -15.63
CA LEU A 351 14.08 -20.40 -15.73
C LEU A 351 14.91 -21.63 -16.12
N GLY A 352 16.16 -21.41 -16.54
CA GLY A 352 17.12 -22.50 -16.74
C GLY A 352 17.27 -23.41 -15.50
N ASP A 353 17.69 -24.66 -15.75
CA ASP A 353 17.90 -25.71 -14.74
C ASP A 353 16.62 -26.18 -14.02
N SER A 354 15.49 -26.24 -14.72
CA SER A 354 14.18 -26.68 -14.19
C SER A 354 13.66 -25.84 -13.02
N ARG A 355 14.21 -24.64 -12.82
CA ARG A 355 13.77 -23.68 -11.80
C ARG A 355 12.59 -22.89 -12.33
N TRP A 356 11.75 -22.42 -11.42
CA TRP A 356 10.58 -21.63 -11.75
C TRP A 356 10.18 -20.72 -10.60
N THR A 357 9.36 -19.72 -10.93
CA THR A 357 8.77 -18.77 -9.98
C THR A 357 7.34 -18.42 -10.41
N VAL A 358 6.52 -18.00 -9.44
CA VAL A 358 5.13 -17.60 -9.67
C VAL A 358 4.95 -16.14 -9.26
N LEU A 359 4.43 -15.34 -10.20
CA LEU A 359 4.00 -13.96 -9.98
C LEU A 359 2.49 -13.94 -9.77
N GLN A 360 1.99 -13.09 -8.88
CA GLN A 360 0.54 -12.96 -8.65
C GLN A 360 -0.01 -11.65 -9.20
N TYR A 361 -1.00 -11.77 -10.08
CA TYR A 361 -1.79 -10.66 -10.60
C TYR A 361 -3.23 -10.74 -10.12
N TYR A 362 -3.92 -9.59 -10.17
CA TYR A 362 -5.36 -9.53 -9.98
C TYR A 362 -6.00 -8.79 -11.14
N CYS A 363 -7.07 -9.34 -11.68
CA CYS A 363 -7.79 -8.73 -12.80
C CYS A 363 -9.10 -8.11 -12.31
N THR A 364 -9.34 -6.87 -12.73
CA THR A 364 -10.54 -6.10 -12.37
C THR A 364 -11.35 -5.69 -13.61
N GLU A 365 -12.59 -5.26 -13.39
CA GLU A 365 -13.32 -4.50 -14.40
C GLU A 365 -12.61 -3.17 -14.72
N PRO A 366 -12.89 -2.53 -15.88
CA PRO A 366 -12.40 -1.19 -16.17
C PRO A 366 -12.66 -0.22 -15.00
N ILE A 367 -11.70 0.65 -14.69
CA ILE A 367 -11.79 1.52 -13.49
C ILE A 367 -13.04 2.40 -13.50
N THR A 368 -13.41 2.99 -14.65
CA THR A 368 -14.66 3.77 -14.77
C THR A 368 -15.90 2.95 -14.41
N THR A 369 -15.93 1.67 -14.75
CA THR A 369 -17.02 0.75 -14.39
C THR A 369 -17.08 0.54 -12.88
N LEU A 370 -15.93 0.33 -12.22
CA LEU A 370 -15.85 0.15 -10.78
C LEU A 370 -16.29 1.41 -10.02
N ILE A 371 -15.84 2.59 -10.44
CA ILE A 371 -16.26 3.88 -9.86
C ILE A 371 -17.79 4.00 -9.88
N LYS A 372 -18.41 3.74 -11.04
CA LYS A 372 -19.87 3.83 -11.19
C LYS A 372 -20.61 2.77 -10.38
N LYS A 373 -20.12 1.52 -10.36
CA LYS A 373 -20.71 0.44 -9.56
C LYS A 373 -20.70 0.76 -8.07
N ARG A 374 -19.55 1.19 -7.53
CA ARG A 374 -19.43 1.53 -6.10
C ARG A 374 -20.33 2.70 -5.73
N ALA A 375 -20.32 3.77 -6.53
CA ALA A 375 -21.15 4.95 -6.28
C ALA A 375 -22.66 4.60 -6.27
N GLY A 376 -23.11 3.84 -7.27
CA GLY A 376 -24.50 3.36 -7.32
C GLY A 376 -24.85 2.47 -6.14
N PHE A 377 -23.93 1.56 -5.75
CA PHE A 377 -24.14 0.67 -4.62
C PHE A 377 -24.30 1.42 -3.30
N LEU A 378 -23.46 2.43 -3.06
CA LEU A 378 -23.53 3.26 -1.86
C LEU A 378 -24.90 3.95 -1.73
N ALA A 379 -25.32 4.65 -2.79
CA ALA A 379 -26.57 5.41 -2.79
C ALA A 379 -27.81 4.51 -2.70
N GLN A 380 -27.74 3.29 -3.25
CA GLN A 380 -28.88 2.38 -3.32
C GLN A 380 -29.00 1.43 -2.12
N TYR A 381 -27.88 0.89 -1.62
CA TYR A 381 -27.87 -0.22 -0.67
C TYR A 381 -27.20 0.10 0.66
N GLN A 382 -26.23 1.02 0.70
CA GLN A 382 -25.51 1.37 1.94
C GLN A 382 -26.03 2.61 2.66
N GLN A 383 -27.00 3.33 2.11
CA GLN A 383 -27.67 4.41 2.82
C GLN A 383 -28.86 3.90 3.62
N ALA A 384 -28.86 4.11 4.93
CA ALA A 384 -30.00 3.80 5.77
C ALA A 384 -31.19 4.71 5.45
N LYS A 385 -32.35 4.10 5.20
CA LYS A 385 -33.65 4.79 5.02
C LYS A 385 -34.60 4.26 6.08
N THR A 386 -34.70 4.98 7.19
CA THR A 386 -35.36 4.49 8.41
C THR A 386 -35.97 5.63 9.23
N SER A 387 -36.75 5.29 10.25
CA SER A 387 -37.17 6.23 11.30
C SER A 387 -36.26 6.21 12.54
N ARG A 388 -35.25 5.33 12.53
CA ARG A 388 -34.30 5.15 13.64
C ARG A 388 -33.24 6.26 13.68
N GLY A 389 -32.50 6.34 14.78
CA GLY A 389 -31.47 7.35 15.08
C GLY A 389 -30.30 7.46 14.11
N TYR A 390 -30.23 6.66 13.04
CA TYR A 390 -29.19 6.69 12.01
C TYR A 390 -29.78 6.96 10.62
N ASN A 391 -30.96 7.57 10.53
CA ASN A 391 -31.57 7.83 9.24
C ASN A 391 -30.67 8.68 8.34
N GLY A 392 -30.43 8.19 7.12
CA GLY A 392 -29.57 8.82 6.13
C GLY A 392 -28.09 8.45 6.24
N ALA A 393 -27.65 7.79 7.32
CA ALA A 393 -26.28 7.34 7.50
C ALA A 393 -25.85 6.38 6.40
N PHE A 394 -24.56 6.43 6.02
CA PHE A 394 -23.95 5.33 5.29
C PHE A 394 -23.44 4.30 6.29
N LEU A 395 -23.93 3.07 6.18
CA LEU A 395 -23.61 1.97 7.10
C LEU A 395 -22.87 0.85 6.38
N GLN A 396 -22.30 -0.06 7.15
CA GLN A 396 -21.52 -1.19 6.64
C GLN A 396 -22.42 -2.19 5.94
N TRP A 397 -21.93 -2.78 4.85
CA TRP A 397 -22.59 -3.90 4.18
C TRP A 397 -21.84 -5.18 4.47
N ASP A 398 -22.53 -6.22 4.96
CA ASP A 398 -21.95 -7.55 5.10
C ASP A 398 -22.23 -8.39 3.86
N MET A 399 -21.20 -8.69 3.06
CA MET A 399 -21.37 -9.53 1.88
C MET A 399 -21.80 -10.97 2.21
N THR A 400 -21.50 -11.49 3.41
CA THR A 400 -21.86 -12.85 3.81
C THR A 400 -23.34 -13.01 4.15
N THR A 401 -23.99 -11.94 4.59
CA THR A 401 -25.43 -11.91 4.90
C THR A 401 -26.24 -11.12 3.88
N GLN A 402 -25.57 -10.42 2.96
CA GLN A 402 -26.17 -9.59 1.91
C GLN A 402 -27.10 -8.54 2.50
N LYS A 403 -26.61 -7.88 3.56
CA LYS A 403 -27.42 -6.95 4.34
C LYS A 403 -26.60 -5.76 4.82
N LEU A 404 -27.29 -4.63 4.92
CA LEU A 404 -26.83 -3.47 5.67
C LEU A 404 -26.79 -3.80 7.16
N ILE A 405 -25.65 -3.59 7.80
CA ILE A 405 -25.46 -3.75 9.22
C ILE A 405 -25.99 -2.49 9.91
N THR A 406 -26.98 -2.66 10.77
CA THR A 406 -27.59 -1.64 11.60
C THR A 406 -27.41 -1.99 13.07
N TRP A 407 -27.81 -1.07 13.95
CA TRP A 407 -27.81 -1.34 15.39
C TRP A 407 -28.56 -2.62 15.76
N ASP A 408 -29.67 -2.90 15.06
CA ASP A 408 -30.59 -3.99 15.42
C ASP A 408 -30.04 -5.39 15.08
N ASP A 409 -29.00 -5.47 14.24
CA ASP A 409 -28.40 -6.73 13.78
C ASP A 409 -26.86 -6.73 13.83
N TYR A 410 -26.25 -5.77 14.52
CA TYR A 410 -24.81 -5.71 14.73
C TYR A 410 -24.32 -6.93 15.54
N PRO A 411 -23.42 -7.76 14.99
CA PRO A 411 -23.00 -9.00 15.64
C PRO A 411 -21.92 -8.82 16.71
N GLY A 412 -21.31 -7.63 16.82
CA GLY A 412 -20.12 -7.42 17.64
C GLY A 412 -20.38 -7.18 19.13
N GLY A 413 -21.52 -6.56 19.49
CA GLY A 413 -21.88 -6.14 20.86
C GLY A 413 -20.83 -5.27 21.59
N GLY A 414 -21.20 -4.67 22.72
CA GLY A 414 -20.25 -4.02 23.63
C GLY A 414 -19.67 -2.70 23.10
N TRP A 415 -18.43 -2.36 23.45
CA TRP A 415 -17.88 -1.01 23.20
C TRP A 415 -17.74 -0.60 21.71
N LYS A 416 -17.89 -1.53 20.76
CA LYS A 416 -17.72 -1.30 19.31
C LYS A 416 -19.03 -1.10 18.54
N GLU A 417 -20.14 -0.86 19.23
CA GLU A 417 -21.43 -0.72 18.55
C GLU A 417 -21.51 0.48 17.59
N TRP A 418 -20.59 1.45 17.73
CA TRP A 418 -20.44 2.58 16.81
C TRP A 418 -20.21 2.19 15.34
N MET A 419 -19.72 0.97 15.08
CA MET A 419 -19.53 0.43 13.72
C MET A 419 -20.86 0.26 12.96
N ALA A 420 -22.00 0.30 13.67
CA ALA A 420 -23.34 0.19 13.10
C ALA A 420 -24.12 1.53 13.07
N GLY A 421 -23.54 2.61 13.59
CA GLY A 421 -24.21 3.92 13.63
C GLY A 421 -23.76 4.93 12.58
N GLY A 422 -22.80 4.60 11.71
CA GLY A 422 -22.39 5.46 10.59
C GLY A 422 -21.47 6.63 10.96
N SER A 423 -20.88 6.59 12.14
CA SER A 423 -19.75 7.45 12.54
C SER A 423 -18.41 6.80 12.20
N ASP A 424 -17.31 7.46 12.56
CA ASP A 424 -15.94 7.00 12.29
C ASP A 424 -15.63 6.92 10.77
N ASP A 425 -14.39 6.64 10.40
CA ASP A 425 -13.89 6.62 9.02
C ASP A 425 -14.75 5.68 8.15
N LEU A 426 -15.19 4.54 8.72
CA LEU A 426 -16.04 3.56 8.03
C LEU A 426 -17.43 4.10 7.64
N GLY A 427 -18.02 5.01 8.42
CA GLY A 427 -19.35 5.57 8.15
C GLY A 427 -19.32 6.93 7.45
N LEU A 428 -18.21 7.67 7.56
CA LEU A 428 -18.07 9.03 7.04
C LEU A 428 -17.37 9.08 5.67
N ALA A 429 -16.44 8.17 5.40
CA ALA A 429 -15.73 8.11 4.12
C ALA A 429 -16.62 7.80 2.89
N PRO A 430 -17.71 7.00 2.99
CA PRO A 430 -18.61 6.76 1.84
C PRO A 430 -19.15 8.04 1.21
N ALA A 431 -19.55 9.03 2.03
CA ALA A 431 -20.05 10.31 1.55
C ALA A 431 -18.93 11.16 0.92
N ALA A 432 -17.70 11.11 1.46
CA ALA A 432 -16.55 11.78 0.90
C ALA A 432 -16.20 11.22 -0.50
N PHE A 433 -16.16 9.90 -0.65
CA PHE A 433 -15.97 9.25 -1.95
C PHE A 433 -17.08 9.58 -2.95
N LEU A 434 -18.35 9.41 -2.54
CA LEU A 434 -19.50 9.62 -3.43
C LEU A 434 -19.58 11.07 -3.91
N SER A 435 -19.30 12.03 -3.02
CA SER A 435 -19.25 13.44 -3.37
C SER A 435 -18.06 13.78 -4.28
N GLU A 436 -16.85 13.26 -4.03
CA GLU A 436 -15.69 13.47 -4.91
C GLU A 436 -15.94 12.89 -6.31
N LYS A 437 -16.55 11.70 -6.38
CA LYS A 437 -16.96 11.09 -7.65
C LYS A 437 -17.92 12.02 -8.39
N CYS A 438 -18.92 12.58 -7.72
CA CYS A 438 -19.91 13.48 -8.32
C CYS A 438 -19.33 14.82 -8.81
N VAL A 439 -18.14 15.24 -8.36
CA VAL A 439 -17.43 16.38 -8.97
C VAL A 439 -17.06 16.07 -10.43
N THR A 440 -16.83 14.81 -10.78
CA THR A 440 -16.43 14.38 -12.14
C THR A 440 -17.59 13.73 -12.91
N PHE A 441 -18.31 12.83 -12.26
CA PHE A 441 -19.39 12.04 -12.80
C PHE A 441 -20.69 12.32 -12.04
N PRO A 442 -21.26 13.53 -12.15
CA PRO A 442 -22.47 13.86 -11.42
C PRO A 442 -23.63 12.97 -11.83
N VAL A 443 -24.35 12.45 -10.85
CA VAL A 443 -25.63 11.75 -11.03
C VAL A 443 -26.60 12.31 -10.01
N GLN A 444 -27.76 12.83 -10.47
CA GLN A 444 -28.71 13.50 -9.59
C GLN A 444 -29.15 12.63 -8.40
N PHE A 445 -29.38 11.33 -8.62
CA PHE A 445 -29.75 10.39 -7.56
C PHE A 445 -28.69 10.28 -6.46
N GLU A 446 -27.41 10.24 -6.84
CA GLU A 446 -26.28 10.16 -5.90
C GLU A 446 -26.10 11.48 -5.14
N VAL A 447 -26.23 12.63 -5.82
CA VAL A 447 -26.19 13.97 -5.19
C VAL A 447 -27.33 14.11 -4.17
N SER A 448 -28.53 13.67 -4.52
CA SER A 448 -29.67 13.66 -3.59
C SER A 448 -29.48 12.70 -2.41
N SER A 449 -28.75 11.60 -2.60
CA SER A 449 -28.35 10.71 -1.50
C SER A 449 -27.40 11.40 -0.52
N ILE A 450 -26.41 12.16 -1.01
CA ILE A 450 -25.50 12.95 -0.15
C ILE A 450 -26.28 14.04 0.60
N ASP A 451 -27.18 14.75 -0.05
CA ASP A 451 -28.03 15.75 0.62
C ASP A 451 -28.91 15.15 1.71
N TYR A 452 -29.45 13.96 1.46
CA TYR A 452 -30.22 13.22 2.45
C TYR A 452 -29.37 12.85 3.67
N TYR A 453 -28.13 12.40 3.45
CA TYR A 453 -27.17 12.12 4.51
C TYR A 453 -26.85 13.37 5.33
N ILE A 454 -26.58 14.50 4.67
CA ILE A 454 -26.30 15.78 5.33
C ILE A 454 -27.47 16.22 6.22
N GLU A 455 -28.69 16.24 5.67
CA GLU A 455 -29.87 16.71 6.40
C GLU A 455 -30.23 15.78 7.55
N HIS A 456 -30.37 14.48 7.26
CA HIS A 456 -30.99 13.54 8.18
C HIS A 456 -30.00 12.91 9.14
N PHE A 457 -28.75 12.68 8.73
CA PHE A 457 -27.77 12.06 9.60
C PHE A 457 -26.84 13.09 10.25
N LEU A 458 -26.13 13.90 9.45
CA LEU A 458 -25.18 14.86 10.00
C LEU A 458 -25.90 15.91 10.85
N PHE A 459 -26.86 16.65 10.29
CA PHE A 459 -27.58 17.67 11.06
C PHE A 459 -28.67 17.11 11.97
N GLY A 460 -29.17 15.91 11.68
CA GLY A 460 -30.14 15.22 12.54
C GLY A 460 -29.52 14.71 13.84
N TYR A 461 -28.31 14.14 13.76
CA TYR A 461 -27.71 13.39 14.88
C TYR A 461 -26.25 13.77 15.15
N LEU A 462 -25.35 13.60 14.16
CA LEU A 462 -23.90 13.59 14.41
C LEU A 462 -23.30 14.97 14.75
N LEU A 463 -23.85 16.04 14.17
CA LEU A 463 -23.55 17.46 14.45
C LEU A 463 -24.60 18.06 15.41
N GLY A 464 -25.09 17.24 16.34
CA GLY A 464 -26.19 17.59 17.25
C GLY A 464 -25.82 18.59 18.36
N ALA A 465 -24.52 18.78 18.63
CA ALA A 465 -24.05 19.65 19.72
C ALA A 465 -24.44 21.12 19.48
N LYS A 466 -25.20 21.69 20.42
CA LYS A 466 -25.65 23.10 20.39
C LYS A 466 -25.04 23.91 21.52
N GLY A 467 -24.75 25.18 21.23
CA GLY A 467 -24.27 26.15 22.21
C GLY A 467 -25.39 26.66 23.11
N PRO A 468 -25.06 27.50 24.12
CA PRO A 468 -26.06 28.13 24.99
C PRO A 468 -27.08 29.01 24.25
N ASP A 469 -26.71 29.51 23.07
CA ASP A 469 -27.54 30.29 22.16
C ASP A 469 -28.50 29.43 21.31
N GLY A 470 -28.40 28.10 21.41
CA GLY A 470 -29.20 27.15 20.63
C GLY A 470 -28.66 26.90 19.21
N GLU A 471 -27.58 27.58 18.81
CA GLU A 471 -26.93 27.41 17.52
C GLU A 471 -26.04 26.17 17.51
N ARG A 472 -25.82 25.59 16.33
CA ARG A 472 -24.95 24.42 16.19
C ARG A 472 -23.49 24.81 16.41
N THR A 473 -22.78 24.01 17.19
CA THR A 473 -21.35 24.21 17.45
C THR A 473 -20.45 23.64 16.36
N PHE A 474 -21.00 22.76 15.51
CA PHE A 474 -20.32 21.93 14.50
C PHE A 474 -19.29 20.95 15.08
N GLN A 475 -19.32 20.71 16.39
CA GLN A 475 -18.57 19.61 17.00
C GLN A 475 -19.20 18.27 16.60
N VAL A 476 -18.36 17.28 16.30
CA VAL A 476 -18.74 15.98 15.75
C VAL A 476 -18.63 14.96 16.86
N TYR A 477 -19.70 14.22 17.15
CA TYR A 477 -19.61 13.09 18.08
C TYR A 477 -18.65 12.03 17.53
N ARG A 478 -17.75 11.53 18.39
CA ARG A 478 -16.67 10.60 18.03
C ARG A 478 -17.24 9.28 17.55
N TRP A 479 -18.26 8.81 18.24
CA TRP A 479 -18.94 7.54 18.04
C TRP A 479 -20.45 7.80 18.11
N PHE A 480 -21.17 7.25 17.16
CA PHE A 480 -22.62 7.23 17.16
C PHE A 480 -23.02 5.77 17.11
N ASP A 481 -23.79 5.34 18.10
CA ASP A 481 -24.14 3.95 18.32
C ASP A 481 -25.29 3.50 17.39
N GLY A 482 -26.13 4.41 16.91
CA GLY A 482 -27.28 4.05 16.08
C GLY A 482 -28.59 3.94 16.88
N GLN A 483 -28.61 4.40 18.12
CA GLN A 483 -29.83 4.46 18.91
C GLN A 483 -30.63 5.74 18.64
N ASP A 484 -31.94 5.71 18.94
CA ASP A 484 -32.87 6.81 18.64
C ASP A 484 -32.68 8.05 19.52
N SER A 485 -31.94 7.91 20.63
CA SER A 485 -31.63 8.99 21.57
C SER A 485 -30.34 9.73 21.19
N VAL A 486 -30.01 10.78 21.95
CA VAL A 486 -28.63 11.31 21.98
C VAL A 486 -27.71 10.12 22.28
N PRO A 487 -26.61 9.93 21.52
CA PRO A 487 -25.72 8.80 21.75
C PRO A 487 -25.19 8.87 23.18
N GLU A 488 -25.06 7.74 23.87
CA GLU A 488 -24.50 7.72 25.23
C GLU A 488 -23.10 8.34 25.27
N ASP A 489 -22.36 8.16 24.17
CA ASP A 489 -21.05 8.75 23.94
C ASP A 489 -21.12 10.00 23.07
N THR A 490 -21.17 11.16 23.71
CA THR A 490 -21.11 12.48 23.05
C THR A 490 -19.69 13.05 23.02
N GLY A 491 -18.66 12.22 23.19
CA GLY A 491 -17.27 12.68 23.08
C GLY A 491 -17.01 13.35 21.74
N ILE A 492 -16.33 14.48 21.70
CA ILE A 492 -16.13 15.30 20.48
C ILE A 492 -14.66 15.40 20.06
N TRP A 493 -13.83 14.46 20.52
CA TRP A 493 -12.37 14.61 20.47
C TRP A 493 -11.70 13.89 19.29
N ARG A 494 -12.41 13.02 18.57
CA ARG A 494 -11.84 12.26 17.44
C ARG A 494 -11.74 13.15 16.21
N ALA A 495 -10.60 13.84 16.07
CA ALA A 495 -10.37 14.80 15.00
C ALA A 495 -10.48 14.21 13.58
N TYR A 496 -10.13 12.93 13.39
CA TYR A 496 -10.27 12.21 12.11
C TYR A 496 -11.68 12.27 11.52
N ASN A 497 -12.74 12.27 12.33
CA ASN A 497 -14.12 12.34 11.82
C ASN A 497 -14.42 13.64 11.07
N TYR A 498 -13.81 14.74 11.49
CA TYR A 498 -14.13 16.07 10.99
C TYR A 498 -13.65 16.27 9.55
N THR A 499 -12.55 15.63 9.16
CA THR A 499 -11.95 15.79 7.83
C THR A 499 -12.88 15.24 6.74
N HIS A 500 -13.44 14.04 6.95
CA HIS A 500 -14.37 13.40 6.00
C HIS A 500 -15.64 14.21 5.79
N ILE A 501 -16.17 14.79 6.87
CA ILE A 501 -17.37 15.64 6.82
C ILE A 501 -17.06 16.94 6.08
N ALA A 502 -15.92 17.59 6.40
CA ALA A 502 -15.49 18.80 5.71
C ALA A 502 -15.28 18.56 4.20
N ASN A 503 -14.71 17.41 3.84
CA ASN A 503 -14.52 16.99 2.44
C ASN A 503 -15.85 16.78 1.71
N THR A 504 -16.83 16.16 2.37
CA THR A 504 -18.18 15.99 1.82
C THR A 504 -18.84 17.35 1.53
N PHE A 505 -18.80 18.27 2.49
CA PHE A 505 -19.34 19.62 2.31
C PHE A 505 -18.60 20.38 1.20
N PHE A 506 -17.27 20.33 1.19
CA PHE A 506 -16.48 21.01 0.16
C PHE A 506 -16.79 20.48 -1.24
N ASN A 507 -16.97 19.17 -1.40
CA ASN A 507 -17.35 18.57 -2.67
C ASN A 507 -18.76 18.95 -3.11
N MET A 508 -19.72 19.07 -2.19
CA MET A 508 -21.06 19.58 -2.52
C MET A 508 -21.02 21.06 -2.97
N TYR A 509 -20.15 21.89 -2.39
CA TYR A 509 -19.87 23.24 -2.92
C TYR A 509 -19.35 23.18 -4.36
N ARG A 510 -18.34 22.33 -4.63
CA ARG A 510 -17.75 22.16 -5.98
C ARG A 510 -18.80 21.71 -6.99
N ILE A 511 -19.63 20.72 -6.63
CA ILE A 511 -20.71 20.20 -7.48
C ILE A 511 -21.73 21.30 -7.80
N GLY A 512 -22.27 21.97 -6.77
CA GLY A 512 -23.30 22.98 -6.97
C GLY A 512 -22.82 24.20 -7.76
N LYS A 513 -21.52 24.53 -7.69
CA LYS A 513 -20.91 25.59 -8.51
C LYS A 513 -20.70 25.16 -9.96
N ALA A 514 -20.23 23.93 -10.19
CA ALA A 514 -19.90 23.43 -11.52
C ALA A 514 -21.14 23.03 -12.34
N TYR A 515 -22.20 22.55 -11.68
CA TYR A 515 -23.36 21.95 -12.34
C TYR A 515 -24.68 22.59 -11.87
N PRO A 516 -24.99 23.84 -12.26
CA PRO A 516 -26.18 24.57 -11.77
C PRO A 516 -27.53 23.95 -12.18
N ARG A 517 -27.54 22.97 -13.09
CA ARG A 517 -28.74 22.18 -13.45
C ARG A 517 -29.03 21.03 -12.49
N LEU A 518 -28.05 20.62 -11.68
CA LEU A 518 -28.29 19.65 -10.62
C LEU A 518 -28.98 20.33 -9.45
N HIS A 519 -29.96 19.65 -8.90
CA HIS A 519 -30.60 20.08 -7.67
C HIS A 519 -29.74 19.67 -6.47
N THR A 520 -29.29 20.67 -5.70
CA THR A 520 -28.72 20.50 -4.35
C THR A 520 -29.66 21.12 -3.31
N ARG A 521 -29.69 20.56 -2.10
CA ARG A 521 -30.56 21.04 -1.01
C ARG A 521 -30.19 22.44 -0.54
N TYR A 522 -28.89 22.73 -0.42
CA TYR A 522 -28.38 24.03 -0.03
C TYR A 522 -27.70 24.72 -1.21
N LYS A 523 -27.47 26.03 -1.09
CA LYS A 523 -26.69 26.78 -2.08
C LYS A 523 -25.21 26.42 -1.94
N PRO A 524 -24.41 26.53 -3.03
CA PRO A 524 -22.98 26.21 -2.98
C PRO A 524 -22.25 26.88 -1.81
N LEU A 525 -22.45 28.19 -1.61
CA LEU A 525 -21.78 28.94 -0.54
C LEU A 525 -22.13 28.45 0.87
N GLU A 526 -23.31 27.87 1.07
CA GLU A 526 -23.71 27.31 2.37
C GLU A 526 -22.91 26.05 2.69
N TYR A 527 -22.74 25.15 1.71
CA TYR A 527 -21.86 23.98 1.89
C TYR A 527 -20.42 24.39 2.21
N LEU A 528 -19.87 25.40 1.53
CA LEU A 528 -18.53 25.89 1.84
C LEU A 528 -18.41 26.44 3.27
N ARG A 529 -19.45 27.13 3.76
CA ARG A 529 -19.51 27.58 5.16
C ARG A 529 -19.59 26.42 6.13
N PHE A 530 -20.34 25.36 5.82
CA PHE A 530 -20.39 24.16 6.66
C PHE A 530 -19.03 23.45 6.72
N ALA A 531 -18.31 23.35 5.60
CA ALA A 531 -16.94 22.81 5.58
C ALA A 531 -16.02 23.62 6.51
N TYR A 532 -16.07 24.95 6.43
CA TYR A 532 -15.33 25.82 7.34
C TYR A 532 -15.71 25.62 8.81
N GLU A 533 -16.99 25.61 9.16
CA GLU A 533 -17.42 25.52 10.56
C GLU A 533 -16.99 24.19 11.20
N VAL A 534 -17.02 23.09 10.44
CA VAL A 534 -16.51 21.79 10.90
C VAL A 534 -15.00 21.85 11.14
N LEU A 535 -14.21 22.41 10.22
CA LEU A 535 -12.76 22.55 10.41
C LEU A 535 -12.42 23.51 11.56
N ASN A 536 -13.15 24.61 11.69
CA ASN A 536 -13.01 25.54 12.80
C ASN A 536 -13.33 24.84 14.14
N ALA A 537 -14.39 24.03 14.19
CA ALA A 537 -14.69 23.22 15.37
C ALA A 537 -13.58 22.22 15.69
N MET A 538 -13.03 21.54 14.68
CA MET A 538 -11.92 20.59 14.82
C MET A 538 -10.68 21.25 15.43
N TYR A 539 -10.19 22.34 14.83
CA TYR A 539 -8.93 22.96 15.25
C TYR A 539 -9.05 23.82 16.51
N CYS A 540 -10.22 24.43 16.77
CA CYS A 540 -10.37 25.47 17.79
C CYS A 540 -11.25 25.05 18.98
N LYS A 541 -12.13 24.05 18.82
CA LYS A 541 -13.18 23.75 19.82
C LYS A 541 -13.08 22.33 20.39
N ILE A 542 -12.17 21.48 19.90
CA ILE A 542 -11.91 20.17 20.52
C ILE A 542 -11.24 20.38 21.89
N PRO A 543 -11.77 19.83 22.99
CA PRO A 543 -11.13 19.90 24.30
C PRO A 543 -9.77 19.21 24.30
N VAL A 544 -8.79 19.80 24.99
CA VAL A 544 -7.43 19.25 25.16
C VAL A 544 -7.02 19.27 26.64
N PRO A 545 -6.26 18.27 27.13
CA PRO A 545 -5.90 17.03 26.41
C PRO A 545 -7.11 16.10 26.28
N ASN A 546 -7.13 15.29 25.21
CA ASN A 546 -8.12 14.24 25.01
C ASN A 546 -7.43 12.85 24.95
N PRO A 547 -8.16 11.73 24.82
CA PRO A 547 -7.59 10.39 24.86
C PRO A 547 -6.46 10.11 23.86
N ILE A 548 -6.41 10.83 22.74
CA ILE A 548 -5.35 10.74 21.73
C ILE A 548 -4.49 12.02 21.67
N GLY A 549 -4.43 12.78 22.78
CA GLY A 549 -3.61 13.98 22.92
C GLY A 549 -4.25 15.21 22.29
N ASN A 550 -3.50 15.95 21.49
CA ASN A 550 -3.96 17.15 20.77
C ASN A 550 -4.00 16.86 19.26
N ALA A 551 -4.71 15.78 18.89
CA ALA A 551 -4.69 15.20 17.55
C ALA A 551 -4.93 16.21 16.42
N ALA A 552 -5.88 17.14 16.58
CA ALA A 552 -6.17 18.16 15.58
C ALA A 552 -4.93 19.01 15.21
N ASN A 553 -4.03 19.28 16.17
CA ASN A 553 -2.86 20.14 15.98
C ASN A 553 -1.53 19.37 15.92
N GLU A 554 -1.52 18.06 16.16
CA GLU A 554 -0.27 17.27 16.31
C GLU A 554 -0.20 16.03 15.42
N LEU A 555 -1.32 15.37 15.14
CA LEU A 555 -1.35 14.16 14.31
C LEU A 555 -1.70 14.49 12.86
N GLY A 556 -1.18 13.70 11.92
CA GLY A 556 -1.62 13.76 10.54
C GLY A 556 -2.99 13.08 10.37
N LEU A 557 -4.02 13.84 9.98
CA LEU A 557 -5.37 13.29 9.85
C LEU A 557 -5.68 12.99 8.38
N MET A 558 -6.21 11.79 8.13
CA MET A 558 -6.54 11.35 6.78
C MET A 558 -7.59 12.26 6.14
N GLY A 559 -7.31 12.75 4.93
CA GLY A 559 -8.18 13.63 4.17
C GLY A 559 -7.99 15.12 4.47
N GLU A 560 -7.01 15.50 5.30
CA GLU A 560 -6.64 16.92 5.52
C GLU A 560 -6.03 17.58 4.28
N SER A 561 -5.65 16.83 3.25
CA SER A 561 -5.03 17.40 2.03
C SER A 561 -5.88 18.42 1.30
N THR A 562 -7.19 18.47 1.56
CA THR A 562 -8.12 19.45 0.97
C THR A 562 -8.17 20.78 1.70
N VAL A 563 -7.67 20.89 2.93
CA VAL A 563 -7.77 22.13 3.73
C VAL A 563 -7.18 23.34 2.97
N PRO A 564 -6.03 23.25 2.28
CA PRO A 564 -5.56 24.32 1.40
C PRO A 564 -6.53 24.70 0.27
N GLU A 565 -7.21 23.72 -0.34
CA GLU A 565 -8.21 23.96 -1.39
C GLU A 565 -9.45 24.67 -0.82
N ILE A 566 -9.90 24.27 0.39
CA ILE A 566 -11.00 24.90 1.12
C ILE A 566 -10.66 26.36 1.44
N MET A 567 -9.45 26.63 1.94
CA MET A 567 -8.98 28.00 2.20
C MET A 567 -8.98 28.87 0.93
N ASN A 568 -8.55 28.31 -0.21
CA ASN A 568 -8.57 29.02 -1.50
C ASN A 568 -10.01 29.30 -1.97
N ALA A 569 -10.93 28.36 -1.77
CA ALA A 569 -12.35 28.56 -2.08
C ALA A 569 -12.97 29.64 -1.18
N LEU A 570 -12.67 29.63 0.13
CA LEU A 570 -13.11 30.67 1.06
C LEU A 570 -12.66 32.06 0.60
N ASP A 571 -11.40 32.20 0.19
CA ASP A 571 -10.88 33.46 -0.37
C ASP A 571 -11.63 33.90 -1.63
N SER A 572 -11.83 32.95 -2.54
CA SER A 572 -12.48 33.19 -3.84
C SER A 572 -13.95 33.60 -3.69
N GLU A 573 -14.60 33.20 -2.60
CA GLU A 573 -15.98 33.58 -2.26
C GLU A 573 -16.04 34.78 -1.29
N GLY A 574 -14.91 35.45 -1.01
CA GLY A 574 -14.83 36.65 -0.17
C GLY A 574 -14.92 36.40 1.34
N LEU A 575 -14.69 35.17 1.80
CA LEU A 575 -14.68 34.75 3.21
C LEU A 575 -13.26 34.80 3.81
N SER A 576 -12.56 35.92 3.63
CA SER A 576 -11.15 36.06 4.03
C SER A 576 -10.92 35.91 5.54
N SER A 577 -11.87 36.29 6.39
CA SER A 577 -11.74 36.11 7.85
C SER A 577 -11.74 34.63 8.25
N GLN A 578 -12.62 33.85 7.62
CA GLN A 578 -12.71 32.40 7.83
C GLN A 578 -11.44 31.70 7.34
N LYS A 579 -10.94 32.08 6.16
CA LYS A 579 -9.63 31.63 5.67
C LYS A 579 -8.52 31.93 6.66
N GLN A 580 -8.46 33.16 7.19
CA GLN A 580 -7.40 33.56 8.12
C GLN A 580 -7.39 32.68 9.38
N ILE A 581 -8.56 32.36 9.93
CA ILE A 581 -8.67 31.46 11.10
C ILE A 581 -8.08 30.08 10.80
N LEU A 582 -8.46 29.46 9.67
CA LEU A 582 -7.91 28.16 9.29
C LEU A 582 -6.41 28.23 9.00
N GLN A 583 -5.94 29.33 8.41
CA GLN A 583 -4.53 29.55 8.14
C GLN A 583 -3.72 29.65 9.44
N ASP A 584 -4.24 30.30 10.48
CA ASP A 584 -3.60 30.39 11.79
C ASP A 584 -3.54 29.02 12.48
N CYS A 585 -4.60 28.21 12.37
CA CYS A 585 -4.63 26.84 12.87
C CYS A 585 -3.61 25.95 12.15
N LEU A 586 -3.54 26.05 10.82
CA LEU A 586 -2.58 25.31 10.03
C LEU A 586 -1.14 25.72 10.36
N GLN A 587 -0.89 27.02 10.57
CA GLN A 587 0.43 27.50 11.00
C GLN A 587 0.84 26.89 12.35
N ARG A 588 -0.08 26.77 13.31
CA ARG A 588 0.19 26.12 14.60
C ARG A 588 0.61 24.66 14.43
N LYS A 589 -0.11 23.90 13.61
CA LYS A 589 0.20 22.49 13.31
C LYS A 589 1.54 22.33 12.57
N LEU A 590 1.83 23.22 11.63
CA LEU A 590 3.11 23.27 10.93
C LEU A 590 4.30 23.53 11.86
N GLU A 591 4.15 24.40 12.86
CA GLU A 591 5.19 24.61 13.88
C GLU A 591 5.43 23.33 14.71
N TYR A 592 4.40 22.54 14.99
CA TYR A 592 4.59 21.23 15.62
C TYR A 592 5.39 20.28 14.71
N TYR A 593 4.96 20.13 13.44
CA TYR A 593 5.66 19.28 12.46
C TYR A 593 7.13 19.64 12.26
N LYS A 594 7.45 20.93 12.32
CA LYS A 594 8.83 21.42 12.22
C LYS A 594 9.71 20.98 13.41
N ASN A 595 9.12 20.86 14.59
CA ASN A 595 9.82 20.54 15.83
C ASN A 595 9.85 19.04 16.16
N VAL A 596 9.08 18.22 15.45
CA VAL A 596 9.07 16.75 15.60
C VAL A 596 9.86 16.10 14.47
N LYS A 597 10.81 15.23 14.82
CA LYS A 597 11.71 14.59 13.84
C LYS A 597 10.98 13.72 12.83
N TYR A 598 9.96 12.98 13.27
CA TYR A 598 9.11 12.09 12.48
C TYR A 598 7.62 12.33 12.82
N PRO A 599 6.98 13.37 12.25
CA PRO A 599 5.60 13.75 12.59
C PRO A 599 4.55 12.85 11.90
N PHE A 600 4.82 11.55 11.82
CA PHE A 600 4.00 10.59 11.06
C PHE A 600 3.20 9.64 11.95
N ALA A 601 3.32 9.80 13.27
CA ALA A 601 2.62 8.97 14.25
C ALA A 601 1.10 9.17 14.16
N SER A 602 0.37 8.16 14.61
CA SER A 602 -1.10 8.14 14.71
C SER A 602 -1.51 7.54 16.06
N GLU A 603 -2.66 6.86 16.11
CA GLU A 603 -3.05 5.98 17.23
C GLU A 603 -2.12 4.76 17.39
N GLN A 604 -1.15 4.58 16.48
CA GLN A 604 -0.31 3.41 16.35
C GLN A 604 1.20 3.74 16.40
N SER A 605 2.02 2.77 16.79
CA SER A 605 3.49 2.95 16.98
C SER A 605 4.26 3.23 15.69
N ILE A 606 3.88 2.59 14.57
CA ILE A 606 4.28 2.94 13.21
C ILE A 606 3.06 2.82 12.32
N ASP A 607 2.76 3.89 11.58
CA ASP A 607 1.59 3.97 10.71
C ASP A 607 1.92 4.74 9.42
N THR A 608 1.03 4.66 8.43
CA THR A 608 1.15 5.41 7.18
C THR A 608 0.15 6.56 7.06
N THR A 609 -0.83 6.62 7.96
CA THR A 609 -1.93 7.60 7.99
C THR A 609 -1.47 9.06 8.00
N GLY A 610 -0.33 9.35 8.61
CA GLY A 610 0.20 10.71 8.69
C GLY A 610 0.83 11.25 7.40
N PHE A 611 1.19 10.40 6.42
CA PHE A 611 1.99 10.86 5.28
C PHE A 611 1.25 11.84 4.37
N GLU A 612 -0.05 11.61 4.11
CA GLU A 612 -0.87 12.44 3.22
C GLU A 612 -0.98 13.89 3.73
N SER A 613 -1.40 14.07 4.97
CA SER A 613 -1.59 15.39 5.59
C SER A 613 -0.28 16.12 5.86
N VAL A 614 0.75 15.44 6.39
CA VAL A 614 2.08 16.04 6.62
C VAL A 614 2.66 16.54 5.30
N TYR A 615 2.56 15.74 4.23
CA TYR A 615 2.99 16.16 2.89
C TYR A 615 2.19 17.38 2.41
N ALA A 616 0.86 17.33 2.45
CA ALA A 616 -0.01 18.40 1.94
C ALA A 616 0.27 19.75 2.61
N PHE A 617 0.46 19.75 3.93
CA PHE A 617 0.73 20.96 4.69
C PHE A 617 2.17 21.45 4.49
N SER A 618 3.13 20.53 4.40
CA SER A 618 4.51 20.86 4.03
C SER A 618 4.59 21.51 2.65
N LYS A 619 3.82 20.99 1.68
CA LYS A 619 3.66 21.56 0.34
C LYS A 619 3.09 22.97 0.40
N TYR A 620 2.00 23.17 1.14
CA TYR A 620 1.37 24.48 1.30
C TYR A 620 2.36 25.54 1.84
N LYS A 621 3.24 25.15 2.78
CA LYS A 621 4.22 26.07 3.39
C LYS A 621 5.56 26.15 2.64
N GLY A 622 5.83 25.24 1.70
CA GLY A 622 7.12 25.13 1.02
C GLY A 622 8.23 24.46 1.86
N MET A 623 7.89 23.56 2.79
CA MET A 623 8.84 22.85 3.65
C MET A 623 9.47 21.64 2.94
N ARG A 624 10.43 21.91 2.04
CA ARG A 624 11.04 20.90 1.17
C ARG A 624 11.59 19.67 1.89
N ASP A 625 12.36 19.87 2.96
CA ASP A 625 12.98 18.76 3.70
C ASP A 625 11.95 17.78 4.29
N LEU A 626 10.81 18.30 4.75
CA LEU A 626 9.74 17.47 5.30
C LEU A 626 8.95 16.75 4.20
N MET A 627 8.77 17.39 3.03
CA MET A 627 8.20 16.71 1.85
C MET A 627 9.09 15.55 1.40
N ASP A 628 10.41 15.76 1.30
CA ASP A 628 11.37 14.72 0.90
C ASP A 628 11.40 13.57 1.91
N LYS A 629 11.33 13.89 3.21
CA LYS A 629 11.25 12.89 4.29
C LYS A 629 9.96 12.08 4.22
N SER A 630 8.81 12.75 4.02
CA SER A 630 7.51 12.10 3.87
C SER A 630 7.50 11.17 2.66
N GLN A 631 8.04 11.59 1.52
CA GLN A 631 8.13 10.74 0.33
C GLN A 631 8.98 9.49 0.57
N LYS A 632 10.16 9.65 1.20
CA LYS A 632 11.06 8.51 1.47
C LYS A 632 10.40 7.51 2.42
N ALA A 633 9.79 7.99 3.49
CA ALA A 633 9.11 7.14 4.47
C ALA A 633 7.88 6.44 3.86
N SER A 634 7.07 7.17 3.08
CA SER A 634 5.93 6.63 2.35
C SER A 634 6.33 5.51 1.39
N LEU A 635 7.42 5.68 0.63
CA LEU A 635 7.94 4.64 -0.26
C LEU A 635 8.49 3.44 0.53
N ALA A 636 9.19 3.68 1.63
CA ALA A 636 9.78 2.62 2.44
C ALA A 636 8.73 1.75 3.16
N SER A 637 7.58 2.32 3.49
CA SER A 637 6.45 1.62 4.08
C SER A 637 5.53 0.98 3.03
N ARG A 638 6.03 0.65 1.82
CA ARG A 638 5.23 0.00 0.76
C ARG A 638 5.95 -1.16 0.09
N GLY A 639 5.18 -2.16 -0.36
CA GLY A 639 5.71 -3.28 -1.12
C GLY A 639 5.93 -2.97 -2.59
N LEU A 640 6.90 -3.63 -3.21
CA LEU A 640 7.12 -3.68 -4.68
C LEU A 640 7.28 -5.13 -5.18
N GLN A 641 6.96 -6.10 -4.31
CA GLN A 641 7.02 -7.53 -4.59
C GLN A 641 5.95 -7.89 -5.62
N PRO A 642 6.19 -8.89 -6.50
CA PRO A 642 5.21 -9.42 -7.47
C PRO A 642 3.98 -10.12 -6.88
N LEU A 643 3.30 -9.45 -5.94
CA LEU A 643 2.12 -9.86 -5.20
C LEU A 643 1.10 -8.72 -5.33
N TRP A 644 0.00 -8.95 -6.04
CA TRP A 644 -1.02 -7.92 -6.30
C TRP A 644 -1.54 -7.19 -5.05
N TYR A 645 -1.58 -7.88 -3.91
CA TYR A 645 -2.03 -7.31 -2.64
C TYR A 645 -0.96 -6.54 -1.87
N PHE A 646 0.32 -6.67 -2.24
CA PHE A 646 1.41 -5.99 -1.55
C PHE A 646 2.08 -4.92 -2.42
N TYR A 647 1.97 -5.02 -3.76
CA TYR A 647 2.57 -4.08 -4.71
C TYR A 647 1.91 -2.69 -4.61
N GLY A 648 2.62 -1.72 -4.05
CA GLY A 648 2.14 -0.36 -3.75
C GLY A 648 1.30 -0.25 -2.47
N SER A 649 0.85 -1.38 -1.89
CA SER A 649 0.12 -1.38 -0.62
C SER A 649 1.01 -0.92 0.54
N ASP A 650 0.40 -0.28 1.52
CA ASP A 650 1.03 0.06 2.79
C ASP A 650 1.47 -1.19 3.57
N ASN A 651 2.61 -1.06 4.23
CA ASN A 651 3.20 -1.98 5.19
C ASN A 651 3.30 -1.25 6.53
N ARG A 652 2.31 -1.49 7.38
CA ARG A 652 2.12 -0.85 8.69
C ARG A 652 2.53 -1.81 9.83
N MET A 653 2.47 -1.38 11.10
CA MET A 653 3.08 -2.11 12.23
C MET A 653 2.70 -3.59 12.39
N MET A 654 1.56 -4.02 11.82
CA MET A 654 1.05 -5.40 11.83
C MET A 654 1.85 -6.33 10.90
N GLY A 655 2.86 -5.78 10.23
CA GLY A 655 3.69 -6.44 9.25
C GLY A 655 2.95 -6.75 7.95
N GLU A 656 3.71 -7.31 7.02
CA GLU A 656 3.26 -7.63 5.67
C GLU A 656 2.07 -8.61 5.60
N SER A 657 1.85 -9.46 6.61
CA SER A 657 0.97 -10.62 6.46
C SER A 657 -0.48 -10.39 6.92
N TYR A 658 -0.74 -9.31 7.66
CA TYR A 658 -2.01 -9.10 8.37
C TYR A 658 -2.95 -8.12 7.67
N TRP A 659 -2.45 -6.92 7.36
CA TRP A 659 -3.25 -5.81 6.89
C TRP A 659 -2.72 -5.32 5.55
N ASN A 660 -3.24 -5.88 4.46
CA ASN A 660 -2.87 -5.51 3.10
C ASN A 660 -4.07 -4.92 2.36
N LEU A 661 -3.81 -4.06 1.37
CA LEU A 661 -4.84 -3.39 0.57
C LEU A 661 -5.92 -2.70 1.41
N GLY A 662 -5.49 -1.97 2.44
CA GLY A 662 -6.34 -1.03 3.15
C GLY A 662 -6.50 0.29 2.38
N TYR A 663 -7.21 1.22 3.00
CA TYR A 663 -7.47 2.56 2.45
C TYR A 663 -6.16 3.36 2.20
N GLU A 664 -5.12 3.11 2.99
CA GLU A 664 -3.79 3.73 2.87
C GLU A 664 -3.06 3.40 1.57
N ALA A 665 -3.43 2.32 0.89
CA ALA A 665 -2.90 2.01 -0.44
C ALA A 665 -3.12 3.21 -1.39
N GLN A 666 -4.36 3.67 -1.54
CA GLN A 666 -4.71 4.70 -2.51
C GLN A 666 -4.58 6.13 -1.98
N LEU A 667 -4.67 6.36 -0.66
CA LEU A 667 -4.33 7.67 -0.07
C LEU A 667 -2.85 8.02 -0.30
N GLY A 668 -1.94 7.07 -0.05
CA GLY A 668 -0.52 7.30 -0.31
C GLY A 668 -0.18 7.41 -1.79
N ALA A 669 -0.97 6.80 -2.68
CA ALA A 669 -0.82 6.98 -4.12
C ALA A 669 -0.91 8.46 -4.52
N TRP A 670 -1.90 9.19 -3.98
CA TRP A 670 -2.07 10.63 -4.20
C TRP A 670 -0.83 11.42 -3.76
N GLN A 671 -0.36 11.18 -2.53
CA GLN A 671 0.79 11.88 -1.96
C GLN A 671 2.06 11.66 -2.81
N GLN A 672 2.37 10.41 -3.15
CA GLN A 672 3.57 10.10 -3.93
C GLN A 672 3.49 10.66 -5.34
N GLN A 673 2.33 10.60 -5.98
CA GLN A 673 2.15 11.10 -7.34
C GLN A 673 2.29 12.62 -7.40
N ASP A 674 1.65 13.34 -6.46
CA ASP A 674 1.78 14.79 -6.37
C ASP A 674 3.25 15.21 -6.13
N TYR A 675 3.97 14.48 -5.28
CA TYR A 675 5.42 14.70 -5.09
C TYR A 675 6.20 14.48 -6.39
N LEU A 676 5.95 13.39 -7.12
CA LEU A 676 6.65 13.09 -8.37
C LEU A 676 6.44 14.17 -9.42
N ILE A 677 5.21 14.66 -9.55
CA ILE A 677 4.83 15.69 -10.53
C ILE A 677 5.48 17.03 -10.21
N ASN A 678 5.44 17.46 -8.95
CA ASN A 678 5.78 18.84 -8.58
C ASN A 678 7.21 19.01 -8.04
N TYR A 679 7.79 17.94 -7.50
CA TYR A 679 8.99 18.05 -6.66
C TYR A 679 10.09 17.04 -7.03
N SER A 680 9.84 16.10 -7.93
CA SER A 680 10.83 15.13 -8.38
C SER A 680 11.22 15.37 -9.83
N THR A 681 12.26 14.64 -10.26
CA THR A 681 12.73 14.62 -11.65
C THR A 681 13.05 13.20 -12.04
N GLN A 682 12.97 12.87 -13.34
CA GLN A 682 13.29 11.52 -13.84
C GLN A 682 14.74 11.12 -13.56
N GLN A 683 15.64 12.08 -13.28
CA GLN A 683 17.02 11.83 -12.90
C GLN A 683 17.17 11.38 -11.43
N HIS A 684 16.13 11.54 -10.60
CA HIS A 684 16.19 11.11 -9.21
C HIS A 684 16.26 9.57 -9.12
N PRO A 685 17.19 8.97 -8.35
CA PRO A 685 17.44 7.52 -8.36
C PRO A 685 16.20 6.67 -8.09
N ASN A 686 15.33 7.13 -7.19
CA ASN A 686 14.10 6.41 -6.82
C ASN A 686 12.87 6.83 -7.64
N PHE A 687 13.01 7.64 -8.70
CA PHE A 687 11.87 8.16 -9.46
C PHE A 687 11.02 7.03 -10.04
N ALA A 688 11.64 6.11 -10.79
CA ALA A 688 10.93 5.01 -11.45
C ALA A 688 10.23 4.09 -10.44
N ASP A 689 10.88 3.80 -9.31
CA ASP A 689 10.32 2.93 -8.27
C ASP A 689 9.22 3.62 -7.46
N SER A 690 9.33 4.93 -7.23
CA SER A 690 8.25 5.74 -6.66
C SER A 690 7.04 5.78 -7.59
N LEU A 691 7.26 5.93 -8.91
CA LEU A 691 6.18 5.95 -9.91
C LEU A 691 5.46 4.60 -9.96
N ARG A 692 6.22 3.49 -9.96
CA ARG A 692 5.69 2.13 -9.89
C ARG A 692 4.93 1.87 -8.59
N SER A 693 5.46 2.30 -7.45
CA SER A 693 4.79 2.19 -6.15
C SER A 693 3.47 2.95 -6.16
N SER A 694 3.51 4.23 -6.52
CA SER A 694 2.35 5.12 -6.56
C SER A 694 1.25 4.62 -7.50
N TYR A 695 1.61 4.26 -8.74
CA TYR A 695 0.60 3.81 -9.71
C TYR A 695 0.10 2.39 -9.43
N GLY A 696 0.97 1.53 -8.92
CA GLY A 696 0.59 0.22 -8.39
C GLY A 696 -0.44 0.36 -7.28
N ALA A 697 -0.18 1.26 -6.32
CA ALA A 697 -1.07 1.54 -5.19
C ALA A 697 -2.42 2.13 -5.65
N TYR A 698 -2.40 3.05 -6.62
CA TYR A 698 -3.61 3.57 -7.26
C TYR A 698 -4.47 2.44 -7.85
N LEU A 699 -3.87 1.47 -8.55
CA LEU A 699 -4.59 0.35 -9.14
C LEU A 699 -5.07 -0.67 -8.10
N ALA A 700 -4.29 -0.89 -7.05
CA ALA A 700 -4.48 -2.00 -6.14
C ALA A 700 -5.81 -1.93 -5.37
N GLY A 701 -6.17 -0.76 -4.83
CA GLY A 701 -7.40 -0.62 -4.03
C GLY A 701 -8.71 -0.80 -4.82
N TRP A 702 -8.68 -0.72 -6.16
CA TRP A 702 -9.85 -1.03 -6.98
C TRP A 702 -10.23 -2.53 -6.93
N SER A 703 -9.30 -3.40 -6.53
CA SER A 703 -9.57 -4.84 -6.36
C SER A 703 -10.51 -5.15 -5.18
N ASN A 704 -10.65 -4.22 -4.22
CA ASN A 704 -11.58 -4.34 -3.10
C ASN A 704 -13.05 -4.32 -3.52
N ILE A 705 -13.39 -3.78 -4.71
CA ILE A 705 -14.77 -3.71 -5.20
C ILE A 705 -15.17 -5.03 -5.83
N ASN A 706 -16.24 -5.62 -5.31
CA ASN A 706 -16.79 -6.87 -5.82
C ASN A 706 -17.53 -6.66 -7.16
N SER A 707 -17.05 -7.34 -8.20
CA SER A 707 -17.71 -7.51 -9.50
C SER A 707 -18.10 -8.97 -9.77
N GLY A 708 -18.15 -9.79 -8.73
CA GLY A 708 -18.44 -11.23 -8.80
C GLY A 708 -17.25 -12.11 -8.42
N GLN A 709 -16.05 -11.54 -8.29
CA GLN A 709 -14.82 -12.27 -8.02
C GLN A 709 -14.52 -12.46 -6.52
N ILE A 710 -15.15 -11.67 -5.65
CA ILE A 710 -15.11 -11.86 -4.20
C ILE A 710 -16.30 -12.74 -3.80
N ASP A 711 -17.50 -12.31 -4.20
CA ASP A 711 -18.75 -13.04 -4.02
C ASP A 711 -19.63 -12.91 -5.26
N SER A 712 -20.22 -14.01 -5.71
CA SER A 712 -20.98 -14.05 -6.96
C SER A 712 -22.45 -13.64 -6.82
N SER A 713 -22.94 -13.31 -5.61
CA SER A 713 -24.33 -12.89 -5.42
C SER A 713 -24.61 -11.59 -6.17
N PRO A 714 -25.72 -11.49 -6.93
CA PRO A 714 -26.14 -10.24 -7.54
C PRO A 714 -26.30 -9.10 -6.53
N ALA A 715 -26.69 -9.41 -5.28
CA ALA A 715 -26.86 -8.41 -4.21
C ALA A 715 -25.54 -7.79 -3.75
N ASN A 716 -24.40 -8.43 -4.04
CA ASN A 716 -23.08 -7.97 -3.63
C ASN A 716 -22.29 -7.29 -4.75
N ILE A 717 -22.84 -7.17 -5.97
CA ILE A 717 -22.14 -6.52 -7.07
C ILE A 717 -22.10 -5.00 -6.84
N GLY A 718 -20.91 -4.46 -6.65
CA GLY A 718 -20.68 -3.07 -6.25
C GLY A 718 -20.42 -2.88 -4.74
N ALA A 719 -20.64 -3.92 -3.93
CA ALA A 719 -20.13 -3.97 -2.56
C ALA A 719 -18.59 -3.95 -2.57
N ALA A 720 -17.99 -3.63 -1.44
CA ALA A 720 -16.53 -3.61 -1.29
C ALA A 720 -16.10 -4.33 -0.02
N ALA A 721 -14.90 -4.90 -0.05
CA ALA A 721 -14.23 -5.46 1.11
C ALA A 721 -13.31 -4.41 1.76
N TRP A 722 -13.21 -4.44 3.09
CA TRP A 722 -12.40 -3.49 3.87
C TRP A 722 -10.94 -3.57 3.44
N LEU A 723 -10.41 -4.80 3.42
CA LEU A 723 -9.00 -5.08 3.17
C LEU A 723 -8.78 -6.56 2.83
N TRP A 724 -7.54 -6.88 2.46
CA TRP A 724 -7.04 -8.23 2.24
C TRP A 724 -6.11 -8.68 3.37
N GLN A 725 -6.37 -9.85 3.95
CA GLN A 725 -5.52 -10.45 4.99
C GLN A 725 -4.71 -11.59 4.39
N SER A 726 -3.49 -11.32 3.91
CA SER A 726 -2.76 -12.29 3.09
C SER A 726 -2.45 -13.61 3.78
N GLU A 727 -2.32 -13.63 5.11
CA GLU A 727 -2.19 -14.86 5.90
C GLU A 727 -3.50 -15.66 6.03
N GLY A 728 -4.68 -15.09 5.80
CA GLY A 728 -5.96 -15.77 6.07
C GLY A 728 -6.25 -15.95 7.57
N GLY A 729 -7.04 -16.94 7.95
CA GLY A 729 -7.48 -17.16 9.34
C GLY A 729 -8.59 -16.23 9.80
N THR A 730 -8.78 -16.17 11.11
CA THR A 730 -9.79 -15.28 11.71
C THR A 730 -9.33 -13.84 11.58
N ALA A 731 -10.27 -12.93 11.25
CA ALA A 731 -10.05 -11.49 11.32
C ALA A 731 -9.79 -11.05 12.78
N VAL A 732 -9.28 -9.82 12.99
CA VAL A 732 -9.15 -9.22 14.35
C VAL A 732 -10.49 -9.32 15.09
N TRP A 733 -11.58 -9.15 14.35
CA TRP A 733 -12.94 -9.18 14.87
C TRP A 733 -13.62 -10.45 14.38
N PRO A 734 -13.68 -11.52 15.20
CA PRO A 734 -14.11 -12.85 14.76
C PRO A 734 -15.53 -12.90 14.18
N TRP A 735 -16.38 -11.94 14.57
CA TRP A 735 -17.74 -11.79 14.05
C TRP A 735 -17.78 -11.21 12.62
N MET A 736 -16.72 -10.56 12.16
CA MET A 736 -16.56 -10.13 10.78
C MET A 736 -15.86 -11.24 9.99
N ARG A 737 -16.65 -11.96 9.22
CA ARG A 737 -16.18 -13.12 8.46
C ARG A 737 -15.28 -12.71 7.29
N LEU A 738 -14.39 -13.62 6.91
CA LEU A 738 -13.66 -13.53 5.66
C LEU A 738 -14.39 -14.25 4.52
N ILE A 739 -14.40 -13.66 3.33
CA ILE A 739 -14.72 -14.38 2.08
C ILE A 739 -13.40 -14.64 1.36
N GLY A 740 -12.94 -15.89 1.44
CA GLY A 740 -11.54 -16.20 1.13
C GLY A 740 -10.63 -15.49 2.13
N ARG A 741 -9.95 -14.42 1.71
CA ARG A 741 -9.14 -13.57 2.60
C ARG A 741 -9.56 -12.10 2.60
N TRP A 742 -10.72 -11.80 2.01
CA TRP A 742 -11.33 -10.48 2.02
C TRP A 742 -12.15 -10.31 3.29
N TRP A 743 -11.95 -9.20 3.99
CA TRP A 743 -12.82 -8.80 5.09
C TRP A 743 -14.19 -8.43 4.49
N ALA A 744 -15.25 -9.16 4.87
CA ALA A 744 -16.51 -9.13 4.13
C ALA A 744 -17.32 -7.82 4.25
N TRP A 745 -16.91 -6.93 5.16
CA TRP A 745 -17.54 -5.63 5.35
C TRP A 745 -16.80 -4.56 4.55
N SER A 746 -17.47 -3.46 4.19
CA SER A 746 -16.83 -2.35 3.47
C SER A 746 -15.74 -1.63 4.27
N GLY A 747 -15.90 -1.54 5.59
CA GLY A 747 -14.99 -0.81 6.46
C GLY A 747 -14.66 0.59 5.97
N GLU A 748 -13.37 0.90 5.95
CA GLU A 748 -12.81 2.20 5.59
C GLU A 748 -12.44 2.32 4.11
N VAL A 749 -12.77 1.32 3.28
CA VAL A 749 -12.29 1.23 1.89
C VAL A 749 -12.59 2.48 1.05
N ASP A 750 -13.74 3.13 1.29
CA ASP A 750 -14.15 4.31 0.53
C ASP A 750 -13.21 5.51 0.75
N LEU A 751 -12.47 5.56 1.86
CA LEU A 751 -11.43 6.57 2.08
C LEU A 751 -10.26 6.38 1.10
N GLY A 752 -9.86 5.12 0.87
CA GLY A 752 -8.87 4.78 -0.16
C GLY A 752 -9.39 5.13 -1.55
N LEU A 753 -10.63 4.77 -1.85
CA LEU A 753 -11.25 5.08 -3.15
C LEU A 753 -11.38 6.60 -3.38
N TRP A 754 -11.61 7.38 -2.32
CA TRP A 754 -11.54 8.85 -2.37
C TRP A 754 -10.15 9.35 -2.75
N GLY A 755 -9.10 8.81 -2.11
CA GLY A 755 -7.70 9.05 -2.49
C GLY A 755 -7.41 8.66 -3.95
N ALA A 756 -7.98 7.56 -4.43
CA ALA A 756 -7.82 7.07 -5.78
C ALA A 756 -8.37 8.05 -6.84
N LEU A 757 -9.54 8.63 -6.59
CA LEU A 757 -10.11 9.67 -7.47
C LEU A 757 -9.20 10.89 -7.55
N ARG A 758 -8.56 11.26 -6.43
CA ARG A 758 -7.59 12.37 -6.35
C ARG A 758 -6.23 12.01 -6.95
N ALA A 759 -5.89 10.73 -7.13
CA ALA A 759 -4.66 10.25 -7.79
C ALA A 759 -4.82 9.98 -9.29
N ALA A 760 -6.03 9.64 -9.77
CA ALA A 760 -6.30 9.28 -11.17
C ALA A 760 -5.72 10.27 -12.20
N SER A 761 -4.78 9.78 -13.00
CA SER A 761 -4.09 10.54 -14.05
C SER A 761 -3.45 9.58 -15.05
N VAL A 762 -3.31 10.04 -16.29
CA VAL A 762 -2.35 9.45 -17.24
C VAL A 762 -0.97 10.02 -16.95
N LEU A 763 0.06 9.18 -16.88
CA LEU A 763 1.44 9.58 -16.63
C LEU A 763 2.34 9.02 -17.73
N VAL A 764 2.87 9.89 -18.59
CA VAL A 764 3.80 9.53 -19.67
C VAL A 764 5.23 9.75 -19.20
N VAL A 765 6.07 8.73 -19.36
CA VAL A 765 7.43 8.70 -18.81
C VAL A 765 8.41 8.10 -19.81
N GLN A 766 9.69 8.46 -19.69
CA GLN A 766 10.79 7.70 -20.26
C GLN A 766 11.30 6.72 -19.20
N ASP A 767 10.73 5.52 -19.16
CA ASP A 767 11.09 4.50 -18.17
C ASP A 767 12.50 3.94 -18.47
N PRO A 768 13.36 3.74 -17.45
CA PRO A 768 14.71 3.24 -17.66
C PRO A 768 14.79 1.77 -18.12
N ILE A 769 13.68 1.03 -18.09
CA ILE A 769 13.59 -0.37 -18.52
C ILE A 769 12.85 -0.47 -19.85
N VAL A 770 11.61 0.02 -19.92
CA VAL A 770 10.75 -0.16 -21.11
C VAL A 770 10.65 1.05 -22.04
N GLU A 771 11.48 2.07 -21.80
CA GLU A 771 11.50 3.31 -22.58
C GLU A 771 10.16 4.07 -22.47
N LEU A 772 9.63 4.59 -23.59
CA LEU A 772 8.42 5.41 -23.57
C LEU A 772 7.21 4.60 -23.10
N TYR A 773 6.61 5.00 -21.98
CA TYR A 773 5.48 4.30 -21.37
C TYR A 773 4.42 5.28 -20.86
N ALA A 774 3.15 4.83 -20.85
CA ALA A 774 2.03 5.56 -20.26
C ALA A 774 1.36 4.72 -19.17
N TYR A 775 1.46 5.17 -17.92
CA TYR A 775 0.61 4.66 -16.85
C TYR A 775 -0.79 5.26 -16.99
N GLY A 776 -1.83 4.43 -16.80
CA GLY A 776 -3.20 4.91 -16.92
C GLY A 776 -3.67 5.18 -18.32
N GLY A 777 -2.99 4.68 -19.34
CA GLY A 777 -3.38 4.92 -20.72
C GLY A 777 -2.45 4.21 -21.70
N THR A 778 -2.47 4.67 -22.94
CA THR A 778 -1.53 4.26 -23.98
C THR A 778 -0.86 5.49 -24.56
N VAL A 779 0.37 5.32 -25.04
CA VAL A 779 1.11 6.34 -25.78
C VAL A 779 1.71 5.70 -27.02
N ALA A 780 1.58 6.38 -28.15
CA ALA A 780 2.26 6.04 -29.40
C ALA A 780 2.86 7.32 -30.00
N ILE A 781 3.91 7.17 -30.81
CA ILE A 781 4.44 8.25 -31.63
C ILE A 781 3.87 8.08 -33.04
N ASP A 782 3.18 9.10 -33.52
CA ASP A 782 2.62 9.15 -34.88
C ASP A 782 2.94 10.51 -35.49
N GLU A 783 3.56 10.53 -36.67
CA GLU A 783 4.02 11.75 -37.37
C GLU A 783 4.78 12.76 -36.46
N GLY A 784 5.61 12.26 -35.54
CA GLY A 784 6.36 13.11 -34.59
C GLY A 784 5.49 13.78 -33.51
N LYS A 785 4.35 13.17 -33.18
CA LYS A 785 3.46 13.59 -32.09
C LYS A 785 3.17 12.42 -31.16
N TYR A 786 3.07 12.70 -29.86
CA TYR A 786 2.59 11.73 -28.88
C TYR A 786 1.06 11.65 -28.95
N ARG A 787 0.52 10.48 -29.24
CA ARG A 787 -0.93 10.20 -29.26
C ARG A 787 -1.29 9.39 -28.02
N ILE A 788 -2.05 10.00 -27.13
CA ILE A 788 -2.29 9.49 -25.78
C ILE A 788 -3.78 9.22 -25.57
N LYS A 789 -4.12 7.99 -25.16
CA LYS A 789 -5.50 7.60 -24.85
C LYS A 789 -5.61 7.16 -23.39
N PRO A 790 -6.51 7.75 -22.58
CA PRO A 790 -6.61 7.43 -21.16
C PRO A 790 -7.40 6.15 -20.89
N THR A 791 -7.00 5.48 -19.82
CA THR A 791 -7.70 4.37 -19.16
C THR A 791 -7.66 4.50 -17.62
N ASP A 792 -7.30 5.69 -17.10
CA ASP A 792 -7.16 6.04 -15.68
C ASP A 792 -8.50 6.20 -14.93
N GLY A 793 -9.60 5.80 -15.56
CA GLY A 793 -10.94 5.86 -14.97
C GLY A 793 -11.59 7.25 -15.03
N LEU A 794 -10.85 8.34 -14.78
CA LEU A 794 -11.39 9.71 -14.72
C LEU A 794 -11.13 10.56 -15.96
N GLN A 795 -10.01 10.36 -16.65
CA GLN A 795 -9.72 11.03 -17.92
C GLN A 795 -9.71 12.56 -17.81
N ARG A 796 -9.13 13.10 -16.73
CA ARG A 796 -9.06 14.54 -16.46
C ARG A 796 -7.65 15.09 -16.29
N ARG A 797 -6.66 14.24 -16.04
CA ARG A 797 -5.27 14.66 -15.87
C ARG A 797 -4.32 13.85 -16.72
N LEU A 798 -3.36 14.55 -17.31
CA LEU A 798 -2.25 13.99 -18.06
C LEU A 798 -0.98 14.70 -17.60
N THR A 799 0.06 13.97 -17.22
CA THR A 799 1.40 14.52 -17.01
C THR A 799 2.40 13.85 -17.95
N LEU A 800 3.19 14.66 -18.64
CA LEU A 800 4.29 14.21 -19.50
C LEU A 800 5.63 14.49 -18.80
N PHE A 801 6.13 13.51 -18.05
CA PHE A 801 7.43 13.62 -17.37
C PHE A 801 8.57 13.82 -18.36
N ASN A 802 8.46 13.24 -19.57
CA ASN A 802 9.41 13.40 -20.67
C ASN A 802 9.42 14.82 -21.27
N LEU A 803 8.42 15.65 -20.97
CA LEU A 803 8.31 17.04 -21.41
C LEU A 803 8.31 18.01 -20.20
N ASN A 804 9.31 17.88 -19.33
CA ASN A 804 9.48 18.72 -18.13
C ASN A 804 8.25 18.76 -17.22
N ASN A 805 7.61 17.59 -17.03
CA ASN A 805 6.42 17.42 -16.20
C ASN A 805 5.23 18.28 -16.67
N LEU A 806 5.13 18.60 -17.96
CA LEU A 806 3.96 19.30 -18.51
C LEU A 806 2.70 18.57 -18.09
N THR A 807 1.86 19.24 -17.30
CA THR A 807 0.63 18.68 -16.77
C THR A 807 -0.56 19.43 -17.36
N VAL A 808 -1.51 18.66 -17.88
CA VAL A 808 -2.82 19.12 -18.33
C VAL A 808 -3.85 18.63 -17.32
N GLU A 809 -4.63 19.55 -16.77
CA GLU A 809 -5.77 19.23 -15.91
C GLU A 809 -7.05 19.84 -16.49
N ILE A 810 -8.10 19.04 -16.58
CA ILE A 810 -9.38 19.43 -17.14
C ILE A 810 -10.44 19.43 -16.05
N ALA A 811 -11.13 20.55 -15.86
CA ALA A 811 -12.32 20.65 -15.04
C ALA A 811 -13.58 20.73 -15.91
N ASN A 812 -14.71 20.24 -15.38
CA ASN A 812 -16.05 20.21 -15.99
C ASN A 812 -16.18 19.37 -17.28
N ALA A 813 -15.11 18.72 -17.73
CA ALA A 813 -15.10 17.82 -18.88
C ALA A 813 -14.06 16.71 -18.67
N GLN A 814 -14.02 15.78 -19.62
CA GLN A 814 -13.05 14.69 -19.72
C GLN A 814 -12.33 14.77 -21.07
N PHE A 815 -11.24 14.04 -21.26
CA PHE A 815 -10.60 13.87 -22.56
C PHE A 815 -10.62 12.40 -23.00
N SER A 816 -10.92 12.11 -24.27
CA SER A 816 -10.78 10.75 -24.82
C SER A 816 -9.47 10.52 -25.54
N GLU A 817 -8.80 11.59 -25.96
CA GLU A 817 -7.49 11.54 -26.59
C GLU A 817 -6.79 12.90 -26.40
N VAL A 818 -5.47 12.85 -26.24
CA VAL A 818 -4.61 14.03 -26.33
C VAL A 818 -3.50 13.75 -27.34
N ILE A 819 -3.34 14.65 -28.31
CA ILE A 819 -2.21 14.66 -29.23
C ILE A 819 -1.28 15.79 -28.79
N VAL A 820 -0.03 15.46 -28.50
CA VAL A 820 0.99 16.41 -28.04
C VAL A 820 2.11 16.46 -29.05
N GLY A 821 2.46 17.65 -29.54
CA GLY A 821 3.66 17.82 -30.37
C GLY A 821 4.93 17.39 -29.61
N GLU A 822 5.96 16.94 -30.32
CA GLU A 822 7.23 16.45 -29.74
C GLU A 822 7.84 17.33 -28.64
N THR A 823 7.68 18.65 -28.74
CA THR A 823 8.22 19.63 -27.79
C THR A 823 7.21 20.10 -26.74
N GLY A 824 5.97 19.60 -26.77
CA GLY A 824 4.87 20.08 -25.93
C GLY A 824 4.29 21.44 -26.35
N ASN A 825 4.70 21.99 -27.49
CA ASN A 825 4.25 23.31 -27.97
C ASN A 825 2.82 23.30 -28.51
N VAL A 826 2.24 22.14 -28.82
CA VAL A 826 0.88 22.00 -29.34
C VAL A 826 0.20 20.85 -28.60
N LEU A 827 -1.02 21.10 -28.14
CA LEU A 827 -1.92 20.16 -27.48
C LEU A 827 -3.23 20.17 -28.24
N GLU A 828 -3.62 19.03 -28.81
CA GLU A 828 -4.96 18.80 -29.36
C GLU A 828 -5.69 17.85 -28.42
N ILE A 829 -6.77 18.30 -27.79
CA ILE A 829 -7.48 17.59 -26.73
C ILE A 829 -8.91 17.32 -27.20
N ASP A 830 -9.24 16.04 -27.36
CA ASP A 830 -10.59 15.60 -27.68
C ASP A 830 -11.41 15.54 -26.38
N LEU A 831 -12.20 16.58 -26.15
CA LEU A 831 -13.02 16.80 -24.97
C LEU A 831 -14.35 16.04 -25.06
N GLN A 832 -14.81 15.57 -23.90
CA GLN A 832 -16.12 14.96 -23.70
C GLN A 832 -16.82 15.60 -22.50
N ALA A 833 -18.06 16.04 -22.70
CA ALA A 833 -18.91 16.52 -21.63
C ALA A 833 -19.41 15.36 -20.76
N PRO A 834 -19.67 15.56 -19.46
CA PRO A 834 -20.38 14.59 -18.65
C PRO A 834 -21.75 14.27 -19.26
N SER A 835 -22.10 12.99 -19.34
CA SER A 835 -23.32 12.50 -20.00
C SER A 835 -24.57 13.29 -19.59
N GLY A 836 -25.33 13.78 -20.57
CA GLY A 836 -26.59 14.48 -20.34
C GLY A 836 -26.48 15.91 -19.81
N VAL A 837 -25.28 16.51 -19.81
CA VAL A 837 -25.04 17.89 -19.36
C VAL A 837 -24.17 18.64 -20.39
N THR A 838 -24.49 19.91 -20.68
CA THR A 838 -23.58 20.80 -21.40
C THR A 838 -22.60 21.41 -20.40
N CYS A 839 -21.33 21.58 -20.79
CA CYS A 839 -20.30 22.05 -19.87
C CYS A 839 -19.40 23.12 -20.49
N THR A 840 -18.81 23.91 -19.60
CA THR A 840 -17.78 24.90 -19.91
C THR A 840 -16.44 24.36 -19.40
N PRO A 841 -15.64 23.71 -20.26
CA PRO A 841 -14.40 23.10 -19.84
C PRO A 841 -13.36 24.17 -19.48
N THR A 842 -12.64 23.90 -18.40
CA THR A 842 -11.46 24.67 -18.01
C THR A 842 -10.25 23.76 -18.17
N ILE A 843 -9.26 24.18 -18.94
CA ILE A 843 -8.01 23.46 -19.12
C ILE A 843 -6.89 24.24 -18.44
N THR A 844 -6.29 23.62 -17.44
CA THR A 844 -5.16 24.16 -16.69
C THR A 844 -3.88 23.50 -17.18
N LEU A 845 -2.90 24.32 -17.57
CA LEU A 845 -1.55 23.90 -17.87
C LEU A 845 -0.63 24.25 -16.69
N MET A 846 0.07 23.24 -16.18
CA MET A 846 1.14 23.38 -15.20
C MET A 846 2.46 22.91 -15.81
N HIS A 847 3.56 23.52 -15.37
CA HIS A 847 4.91 23.22 -15.88
C HIS A 847 5.09 23.41 -17.40
N ALA A 848 4.21 24.18 -18.05
CA ALA A 848 4.35 24.53 -19.45
C ALA A 848 5.59 25.42 -19.66
N SER A 849 6.21 25.30 -20.83
CA SER A 849 7.37 26.13 -21.20
C SER A 849 6.97 27.60 -21.33
N ASP A 850 7.85 28.52 -20.94
CA ASP A 850 7.64 29.96 -21.07
C ASP A 850 7.25 30.36 -22.49
N GLY A 851 6.25 31.21 -22.65
CA GLY A 851 5.80 31.66 -23.97
C GLY A 851 4.37 32.18 -23.99
N ASN A 852 3.94 32.68 -25.13
CA ASN A 852 2.55 33.03 -25.36
C ASN A 852 1.82 31.81 -25.91
N TYR A 853 0.63 31.52 -25.38
CA TYR A 853 -0.19 30.40 -25.83
C TYR A 853 -1.54 30.92 -26.29
N GLU A 854 -2.05 30.32 -27.37
CA GLU A 854 -3.42 30.49 -27.83
C GLU A 854 -4.22 29.21 -27.54
N GLY A 855 -5.40 29.35 -26.94
CA GLY A 855 -6.38 28.28 -26.74
C GLY A 855 -7.67 28.56 -27.49
N PHE A 856 -8.16 27.58 -28.26
CA PHE A 856 -9.40 27.70 -29.05
C PHE A 856 -10.01 26.35 -29.40
N TYR A 857 -11.31 26.31 -29.71
CA TYR A 857 -11.93 25.11 -30.29
C TYR A 857 -11.59 25.00 -31.78
N SER A 858 -11.37 23.77 -32.26
CA SER A 858 -11.15 23.48 -33.67
C SER A 858 -12.30 24.04 -34.53
N GLY A 859 -11.97 24.86 -35.53
CA GLY A 859 -12.95 25.54 -36.38
C GLY A 859 -13.51 26.87 -35.83
N SER A 860 -13.16 27.25 -34.58
CA SER A 860 -13.50 28.56 -34.02
C SER A 860 -12.54 29.66 -34.49
N THR A 861 -13.06 30.88 -34.63
CA THR A 861 -12.25 32.10 -34.83
C THR A 861 -11.90 32.79 -33.52
N GLU A 862 -12.59 32.45 -32.42
CA GLU A 862 -12.33 32.99 -31.09
C GLU A 862 -11.13 32.28 -30.45
N LYS A 863 -10.15 33.06 -29.98
CA LYS A 863 -8.92 32.58 -29.37
C LYS A 863 -8.66 33.28 -28.05
N GLN A 864 -8.36 32.52 -27.01
CA GLN A 864 -7.83 33.04 -25.76
C GLN A 864 -6.31 33.10 -25.85
N ARG A 865 -5.69 34.25 -25.55
CA ARG A 865 -4.23 34.42 -25.54
C ARG A 865 -3.73 34.67 -24.12
N LEU A 866 -2.84 33.81 -23.63
CA LEU A 866 -2.27 33.89 -22.29
C LEU A 866 -0.76 33.75 -22.34
N SER A 867 -0.05 34.49 -21.49
CA SER A 867 1.40 34.33 -21.33
C SER A 867 1.70 33.38 -20.18
N VAL A 868 2.53 32.37 -20.45
CA VAL A 868 3.10 31.45 -19.46
C VAL A 868 4.50 31.95 -19.11
N ASN A 869 4.75 32.12 -17.82
CA ASN A 869 6.09 32.34 -17.26
C ASN A 869 6.58 31.07 -16.55
N LYS A 870 7.89 30.93 -16.35
CA LYS A 870 8.46 29.77 -15.67
C LYS A 870 7.82 29.54 -14.31
N GLY A 871 7.29 28.33 -14.11
CA GLY A 871 6.62 27.93 -12.86
C GLY A 871 5.22 28.50 -12.67
N SER A 872 4.66 29.21 -13.65
CA SER A 872 3.27 29.69 -13.60
C SER A 872 2.28 28.63 -14.07
N THR A 873 1.16 28.52 -13.36
CA THR A 873 -0.02 27.81 -13.81
C THR A 873 -0.84 28.72 -14.72
N VAL A 874 -1.28 28.22 -15.87
CA VAL A 874 -2.12 28.97 -16.81
C VAL A 874 -3.44 28.26 -17.04
N VAL A 875 -4.53 29.02 -17.03
CA VAL A 875 -5.90 28.50 -17.05
C VAL A 875 -6.64 29.02 -18.28
N PHE A 876 -7.01 28.12 -19.18
CA PHE A 876 -7.87 28.39 -20.32
C PHE A 876 -9.31 28.09 -19.95
N VAL A 877 -10.19 29.07 -20.17
CA VAL A 877 -11.63 28.94 -19.92
C VAL A 877 -12.32 28.99 -21.27
N PHE A 878 -12.79 27.85 -21.74
CA PHE A 878 -13.45 27.74 -23.03
C PHE A 878 -14.93 28.14 -22.92
N SER A 879 -15.57 28.43 -24.04
CA SER A 879 -17.03 28.58 -24.08
C SER A 879 -17.74 27.24 -23.85
N GLU A 880 -19.04 27.29 -23.55
CA GLU A 880 -19.88 26.10 -23.44
C GLU A 880 -19.76 25.23 -24.72
N MET A 881 -19.60 23.92 -24.54
CA MET A 881 -19.52 22.99 -25.66
C MET A 881 -20.86 22.90 -26.39
N SER A 882 -20.84 23.04 -27.72
CA SER A 882 -22.04 22.96 -28.58
C SER A 882 -22.57 21.53 -28.76
N SER A 883 -21.79 20.53 -28.38
CA SER A 883 -22.11 19.09 -28.44
C SER A 883 -21.43 18.36 -27.28
N GLU A 884 -21.79 17.10 -27.05
CA GLU A 884 -21.13 16.25 -26.04
C GLU A 884 -19.63 16.05 -26.32
N HIS A 885 -19.18 16.29 -27.55
CA HIS A 885 -17.78 16.22 -27.97
C HIS A 885 -17.29 17.55 -28.51
N GLY A 886 -16.01 17.86 -28.29
CA GLY A 886 -15.35 19.04 -28.83
C GLY A 886 -13.85 18.81 -28.94
N LYS A 887 -13.16 19.57 -29.79
CA LYS A 887 -11.71 19.48 -29.92
C LYS A 887 -11.08 20.81 -29.53
N ALA A 888 -10.41 20.86 -28.39
CA ALA A 888 -9.66 22.03 -27.94
C ALA A 888 -8.23 21.96 -28.46
N ILE A 889 -7.72 23.08 -28.94
CA ILE A 889 -6.35 23.25 -29.39
C ILE A 889 -5.69 24.31 -28.50
N ILE A 890 -4.59 23.95 -27.85
CA ILE A 890 -3.72 24.89 -27.16
C ILE A 890 -2.36 24.83 -27.84
N GLN A 891 -1.90 25.95 -28.37
CA GLN A 891 -0.62 26.03 -29.08
C GLN A 891 0.19 27.24 -28.62
N ARG A 892 1.50 27.09 -28.58
CA ARG A 892 2.42 28.19 -28.35
C ARG A 892 2.50 29.05 -29.63
N ALA A 893 2.21 30.35 -29.46
CA ALA A 893 2.15 31.37 -30.51
C ALA A 893 3.53 31.82 -30.99
#